data_AF-A0A9P7XLM1-F1
#
_entry.id   AF-A0A9P7XLM1-F1
#
_cell.length_a   1.000
_cell.length_b   1.000
_cell.length_c   1.000
_cell.angle_alpha   90.00
_cell.angle_beta   90.00
_cell.angle_gamma   90.00
#
_symmetry.space_group_name_H-M   'P 1'
#
loop_
_entity.id
_entity.type
_entity.pdbx_description
1 polymer ?
#
loop_
_entity_poly.entity_id
_entity_poly.type
_entity_poly.pdbx_seq_one_letter_code
_entity_poly.pdbx_strand_id
1 'polypeptide(L)'
;MADNSLTPPCLVDEEAVSNAIPVEIPSSDTVDDLKMPTKTEKTSDFSDVDADRLVSIPHDDDNDDEQPILLDKISEETKLNATTDLSKAVDTELPEDTIHSSVQRPTPASPTRPISVRASDIEKEVAGILESFSCRHVTHVVDPKDIETAQRERLGPFYKRTLSYHDSATDTSLVMLGLALGKQAKTGYDKTLQYFVEEDFGLCDSHSVVAMVAPPGSGKTATVIDLAAKHFVVYFACCSAGATDSPDFKDPNFVTLAKDVERIYTDRTDREPMTLHELLDLDSNVKALVGERVELEILARLLFLQLLLTNNPGLEPIQFFREQITGGASTIGELVDRLREYDNNTIQDMLNEVQTKVNSLLGIKGVCLVIALDEAQVAENGILADKLVSPYAVAARRDSLFDGNNQIRSQLRRGFLTPLSAALNNIQATLVTLGTTLSLKDTDHVYTDVGKETYFKKIMDFPRFDPDDVDRILSDLVDMSDCEISPAKRHKLTGRAQFSVGVVDRLIETGSIQASKQDILDNAIGGTIEHVMGVLRKGVRTILESDNTGEDARLFSRMVLAYHLQGDKISFPSRRQSSFVEMGLCKLLPHRNGDIHLVMDEPIVVDAVEEELKASHEDSAFSEYLSLLYQSVADFGVASTSKEDTLELLVRRSFQRFNGYRLVDLPFLRGVTLPAWCYTLQFQIDSINTAKGFGYTAIGARADLAFLTERPPNKMLIACSGACPHGSWFFSNRRYAGSLAIQFYSSRLAGRVNESIEYSSDIRRSFSPYCGYSSRSLKDGPSLKDIRSDFEDSRTPSDLRGTLRIHVVFPNAESRTPATHAWREHVTGIEDVMVYINLLNMDDLFYEGISEQKDDMALLKKLIRFVCQE
;
A
#
# COMPACT_ATOMS: atom_id res chain seq x y z
N MET A 1 34.80 -48.70 -21.86
CA MET A 1 35.52 -47.72 -22.69
C MET A 1 35.49 -46.44 -21.88
N ALA A 2 36.63 -45.79 -21.67
CA ALA A 2 36.64 -44.48 -21.01
C ALA A 2 36.05 -43.48 -22.01
N ASP A 3 35.12 -42.62 -21.58
CA ASP A 3 34.67 -41.49 -22.40
C ASP A 3 35.86 -40.57 -22.58
N ASN A 4 36.36 -40.49 -23.82
CA ASN A 4 37.34 -39.48 -24.18
C ASN A 4 36.56 -38.17 -24.38
N SER A 5 36.60 -37.29 -23.38
CA SER A 5 36.13 -35.90 -23.49
C SER A 5 37.13 -35.09 -24.31
N LEU A 6 36.62 -34.28 -25.24
CA LEU A 6 37.41 -33.32 -26.02
C LEU A 6 37.39 -31.97 -25.29
N THR A 7 38.52 -31.26 -25.31
CA THR A 7 38.64 -29.92 -24.72
C THR A 7 39.13 -28.90 -25.75
N PRO A 8 38.32 -28.56 -26.76
CA PRO A 8 38.72 -27.56 -27.76
C PRO A 8 38.90 -26.16 -27.13
N PRO A 9 39.92 -25.40 -27.55
CA PRO A 9 40.00 -23.97 -27.28
C PRO A 9 39.00 -23.19 -28.15
N CYS A 10 38.06 -22.48 -27.51
CA CYS A 10 37.11 -21.60 -28.19
C CYS A 10 37.61 -20.15 -28.20
N LEU A 11 37.59 -19.52 -29.37
CA LEU A 11 37.90 -18.11 -29.57
C LEU A 11 36.60 -17.31 -29.77
N VAL A 12 36.50 -16.17 -29.10
CA VAL A 12 35.42 -15.20 -29.35
C VAL A 12 35.90 -14.25 -30.46
N ASP A 13 35.01 -13.94 -31.41
CA ASP A 13 35.30 -12.97 -32.48
C ASP A 13 35.82 -11.65 -31.89
N GLU A 14 36.81 -11.05 -32.55
CA GLU A 14 37.54 -9.84 -32.12
C GLU A 14 38.40 -9.95 -30.82
N GLU A 15 38.52 -11.14 -30.20
CA GLU A 15 39.42 -11.36 -29.06
C GLU A 15 40.80 -11.93 -29.47
N ALA A 16 41.83 -11.61 -28.68
CA ALA A 16 43.17 -12.18 -28.88
C ALA A 16 43.21 -13.67 -28.50
N VAL A 17 44.05 -14.47 -29.17
CA VAL A 17 44.22 -15.91 -28.92
C VAL A 17 44.56 -16.24 -27.46
N SER A 18 45.20 -15.29 -26.74
CA SER A 18 45.47 -15.41 -25.30
C SER A 18 44.22 -15.51 -24.42
N ASN A 19 43.04 -15.17 -24.95
CA ASN A 19 41.76 -15.22 -24.26
C ASN A 19 40.94 -16.48 -24.61
N ALA A 20 41.52 -17.42 -25.37
CA ALA A 20 40.87 -18.68 -25.69
C ALA A 20 40.47 -19.42 -24.41
N ILE A 21 39.24 -19.93 -24.37
CA ILE A 21 38.72 -20.68 -23.22
C ILE A 21 38.64 -22.18 -23.57
N PRO A 22 39.14 -23.08 -22.71
CA PRO A 22 38.98 -24.51 -22.89
C PRO A 22 37.55 -24.92 -22.53
N VAL A 23 36.87 -25.63 -23.42
CA VAL A 23 35.50 -26.10 -23.21
C VAL A 23 35.49 -27.62 -23.26
N GLU A 24 35.12 -28.30 -22.18
CA GLU A 24 35.00 -29.77 -22.16
C GLU A 24 33.65 -30.22 -22.73
N ILE A 25 33.67 -31.06 -23.77
CA ILE A 25 32.47 -31.73 -24.30
C ILE A 25 32.71 -33.23 -24.56
N PRO A 26 31.70 -34.09 -24.35
CA PRO A 26 31.72 -35.48 -24.80
C PRO A 26 32.01 -35.63 -26.30
N SER A 27 32.72 -36.69 -26.71
CA SER A 27 33.00 -36.98 -28.13
C SER A 27 31.77 -37.39 -28.95
N SER A 28 30.64 -37.65 -28.29
CA SER A 28 29.35 -37.88 -28.94
C SER A 28 28.62 -36.60 -29.34
N ASP A 29 29.05 -35.45 -28.83
CA ASP A 29 28.36 -34.19 -29.01
C ASP A 29 28.71 -33.58 -30.38
N THR A 30 27.87 -32.66 -30.84
CA THR A 30 28.02 -31.97 -32.12
C THR A 30 28.72 -30.62 -31.94
N VAL A 31 29.15 -30.00 -33.04
CA VAL A 31 29.71 -28.64 -33.02
C VAL A 31 28.70 -27.61 -32.48
N ASP A 32 27.39 -27.88 -32.62
CA ASP A 32 26.33 -27.01 -32.10
C ASP A 32 26.30 -27.02 -30.56
N ASP A 33 26.64 -28.16 -29.95
CA ASP A 33 26.65 -28.33 -28.50
C ASP A 33 27.75 -27.51 -27.81
N LEU A 34 28.74 -26.97 -28.55
CA LEU A 34 29.75 -26.04 -28.03
C LEU A 34 29.15 -24.68 -27.60
N LYS A 35 28.01 -24.28 -28.18
CA LYS A 35 27.40 -22.95 -27.94
C LYS A 35 26.97 -22.75 -26.49
N MET A 36 26.42 -23.80 -25.87
CA MET A 36 25.91 -23.76 -24.49
C MET A 36 27.02 -23.65 -23.45
N PRO A 37 28.08 -24.48 -23.48
CA PRO A 37 29.25 -24.32 -22.63
C PRO A 37 29.99 -22.99 -22.84
N THR A 38 30.17 -22.53 -24.10
CA THR A 38 30.80 -21.21 -24.36
C THR A 38 30.02 -20.07 -23.73
N LYS A 39 28.68 -20.07 -23.85
CA LYS A 39 27.82 -19.08 -23.19
C LYS A 39 27.91 -19.16 -21.67
N THR A 40 28.07 -20.36 -21.11
CA THR A 40 28.21 -20.57 -19.66
C THR A 40 29.53 -19.97 -19.14
N GLU A 41 30.65 -20.25 -19.81
CA GLU A 41 31.97 -19.73 -19.42
C GLU A 41 32.11 -18.21 -19.65
N LYS A 42 31.49 -17.69 -20.71
CA LYS A 42 31.52 -16.26 -21.09
C LYS A 42 30.16 -15.59 -20.90
N THR A 43 29.56 -15.82 -19.73
CA THR A 43 28.19 -15.34 -19.42
C THR A 43 28.04 -13.82 -19.62
N SER A 44 29.05 -13.01 -19.29
CA SER A 44 29.00 -11.55 -19.49
C SER A 44 28.86 -11.16 -20.97
N ASP A 45 29.56 -11.88 -21.84
CA ASP A 45 29.78 -11.48 -23.23
C ASP A 45 28.67 -12.01 -24.16
N PHE A 46 27.84 -12.94 -23.69
CA PHE A 46 26.71 -13.51 -24.43
C PHE A 46 25.40 -13.50 -23.63
N SER A 47 25.30 -12.67 -22.58
CA SER A 47 24.12 -12.58 -21.72
C SER A 47 22.83 -12.21 -22.47
N ASP A 48 22.95 -11.50 -23.59
CA ASP A 48 21.88 -10.97 -24.42
C ASP A 48 21.61 -11.77 -25.71
N VAL A 49 22.36 -12.85 -25.96
CA VAL A 49 22.25 -13.66 -27.18
C VAL A 49 21.89 -15.10 -26.81
N ASP A 50 20.77 -15.62 -27.31
CA ASP A 50 20.41 -17.03 -27.13
C ASP A 50 21.45 -17.95 -27.78
N ALA A 51 21.76 -19.08 -27.14
CA ALA A 51 22.87 -19.94 -27.55
C ALA A 51 22.71 -20.43 -28.99
N ASP A 52 21.49 -20.71 -29.43
CA ASP A 52 21.15 -21.14 -30.80
C ASP A 52 21.47 -20.08 -31.86
N ARG A 53 21.56 -18.80 -31.49
CA ARG A 53 21.91 -17.68 -32.38
C ARG A 53 23.42 -17.50 -32.58
N LEU A 54 24.27 -18.22 -31.85
CA LEU A 54 25.71 -18.20 -32.06
C LEU A 54 26.09 -18.99 -33.32
N VAL A 55 27.17 -18.60 -33.99
CA VAL A 55 27.68 -19.31 -35.19
C VAL A 55 29.09 -19.81 -34.89
N SER A 56 29.34 -21.10 -35.09
CA SER A 56 30.65 -21.74 -34.89
C SER A 56 31.37 -21.96 -36.23
N ILE A 57 32.64 -21.61 -36.33
CA ILE A 57 33.47 -21.77 -37.54
C ILE A 57 34.77 -22.51 -37.17
N PRO A 58 35.06 -23.67 -37.78
CA PRO A 58 36.32 -24.40 -37.55
C PRO A 58 37.50 -23.85 -38.37
N HIS A 59 38.72 -23.99 -37.85
CA HIS A 59 39.97 -23.75 -38.56
C HIS A 59 40.91 -24.98 -38.50
N ASP A 60 41.52 -25.31 -39.65
CA ASP A 60 42.63 -26.27 -39.75
C ASP A 60 43.96 -25.53 -39.60
N ASP A 61 44.84 -26.05 -38.74
CA ASP A 61 46.07 -25.39 -38.28
C ASP A 61 47.30 -25.66 -39.15
N ASP A 62 47.11 -25.87 -40.47
CA ASP A 62 48.21 -26.19 -41.41
C ASP A 62 49.14 -25.00 -41.75
N ASN A 63 49.13 -23.90 -40.97
CA ASN A 63 49.98 -22.73 -41.18
C ASN A 63 50.78 -22.34 -39.92
N ASP A 64 52.04 -22.79 -39.87
CA ASP A 64 53.10 -22.55 -38.88
C ASP A 64 53.52 -21.06 -38.64
N ASP A 65 52.65 -20.07 -38.82
CA ASP A 65 52.99 -18.66 -38.59
C ASP A 65 52.27 -18.09 -37.35
N GLU A 66 53.04 -17.69 -36.33
CA GLU A 66 52.61 -17.02 -35.07
C GLU A 66 51.97 -15.61 -35.27
N GLN A 67 51.07 -15.42 -36.24
CA GLN A 67 50.32 -14.17 -36.43
C GLN A 67 48.88 -14.27 -35.91
N PRO A 68 48.31 -13.19 -35.34
CA PRO A 68 46.89 -13.12 -35.00
C PRO A 68 46.03 -13.32 -36.26
N ILE A 69 45.09 -14.26 -36.20
CA ILE A 69 44.14 -14.55 -37.29
C ILE A 69 43.20 -13.34 -37.45
N LEU A 70 43.19 -12.72 -38.64
CA LEU A 70 42.25 -11.65 -39.01
C LEU A 70 41.18 -12.25 -39.94
N LEU A 71 39.92 -12.28 -39.48
CA LEU A 71 38.80 -13.00 -40.12
C LEU A 71 38.42 -12.47 -41.50
N ASP A 72 38.74 -11.21 -41.79
CA ASP A 72 38.52 -10.52 -43.06
C ASP A 72 39.42 -11.02 -44.21
N LYS A 73 40.31 -12.01 -43.96
CA LYS A 73 41.18 -12.65 -44.97
C LYS A 73 40.81 -14.08 -45.35
N ILE A 74 39.80 -14.69 -44.73
CA ILE A 74 39.43 -16.08 -45.04
C ILE A 74 38.53 -16.10 -46.29
N SER A 75 39.06 -16.61 -47.39
CA SER A 75 38.26 -16.88 -48.59
C SER A 75 37.67 -18.29 -48.52
N GLU A 76 36.34 -18.37 -48.50
CA GLU A 76 35.49 -19.58 -48.53
C GLU A 76 35.05 -20.12 -47.15
N GLU A 77 33.78 -19.87 -46.83
CA GLU A 77 33.04 -20.47 -45.72
C GLU A 77 32.83 -21.97 -45.97
N THR A 78 33.66 -22.84 -45.39
CA THR A 78 33.32 -24.26 -45.26
C THR A 78 32.29 -24.41 -44.13
N LYS A 79 31.03 -24.10 -44.41
CA LYS A 79 29.92 -24.34 -43.46
C LYS A 79 29.81 -25.83 -43.16
N LEU A 80 30.15 -26.23 -41.95
CA LEU A 80 29.73 -27.53 -41.42
C LEU A 80 28.22 -27.48 -41.13
N ASN A 81 27.50 -28.54 -41.52
CA ASN A 81 26.09 -28.68 -41.14
C ASN A 81 26.00 -29.03 -39.65
N ALA A 82 25.01 -28.46 -38.95
CA ALA A 82 24.80 -28.63 -37.50
C ALA A 82 24.68 -30.10 -37.02
N THR A 83 24.47 -31.05 -37.94
CA THR A 83 24.36 -32.49 -37.66
C THR A 83 25.65 -33.27 -37.93
N THR A 84 26.78 -32.60 -38.09
CA THR A 84 28.05 -33.27 -38.41
C THR A 84 28.79 -33.60 -37.13
N ASP A 85 28.95 -34.89 -36.85
CA ASP A 85 29.76 -35.36 -35.71
C ASP A 85 31.15 -34.72 -35.75
N LEU A 86 31.65 -34.24 -34.61
CA LEU A 86 32.98 -33.61 -34.49
C LEU A 86 34.09 -34.50 -35.07
N SER A 87 33.98 -35.82 -34.94
CA SER A 87 34.93 -36.79 -35.50
C SER A 87 34.99 -36.83 -37.03
N LYS A 88 34.04 -36.22 -37.75
CA LYS A 88 34.05 -36.12 -39.23
C LYS A 88 34.71 -34.84 -39.73
N ALA A 89 34.88 -33.85 -38.85
CA ALA A 89 35.68 -32.66 -39.13
C ALA A 89 37.18 -32.92 -38.87
N VAL A 90 37.54 -34.11 -38.39
CA VAL A 90 38.90 -34.48 -37.97
C VAL A 90 39.27 -35.81 -38.62
N ASP A 91 40.01 -35.75 -39.73
CA ASP A 91 40.48 -36.95 -40.44
C ASP A 91 41.70 -37.58 -39.73
N THR A 92 41.46 -38.42 -38.71
CA THR A 92 42.40 -39.39 -38.05
C THR A 92 43.34 -38.88 -36.93
N GLU A 93 43.86 -39.83 -36.13
CA GLU A 93 44.35 -39.75 -34.72
C GLU A 93 45.14 -38.49 -34.32
N LEU A 94 44.52 -37.65 -33.48
CA LEU A 94 45.12 -36.54 -32.71
C LEU A 94 45.79 -37.07 -31.43
N PRO A 95 46.93 -36.55 -30.95
CA PRO A 95 47.38 -35.14 -30.91
C PRO A 95 48.77 -34.90 -31.58
N GLU A 96 49.13 -33.69 -32.03
CA GLU A 96 49.68 -32.62 -31.17
C GLU A 96 49.17 -31.20 -31.50
N ASP A 97 48.31 -31.01 -32.52
CA ASP A 97 47.81 -29.68 -32.92
C ASP A 97 46.30 -29.51 -32.63
N THR A 98 45.95 -28.43 -31.93
CA THR A 98 44.61 -28.14 -31.38
C THR A 98 43.65 -27.54 -32.40
N ILE A 99 42.40 -28.02 -32.44
CA ILE A 99 41.35 -27.42 -33.28
C ILE A 99 40.87 -26.11 -32.67
N HIS A 100 40.93 -25.03 -33.46
CA HIS A 100 40.38 -23.74 -33.09
C HIS A 100 38.96 -23.57 -33.66
N SER A 101 38.00 -23.22 -32.79
CA SER A 101 36.64 -22.83 -33.19
C SER A 101 36.40 -21.37 -32.83
N SER A 102 35.98 -20.55 -33.79
CA SER A 102 35.53 -19.18 -33.52
C SER A 102 34.01 -19.13 -33.33
N VAL A 103 33.55 -18.32 -32.37
CA VAL A 103 32.13 -18.09 -32.09
C VAL A 103 31.80 -16.64 -32.41
N GLN A 104 30.92 -16.43 -33.40
CA GLN A 104 30.56 -15.10 -33.91
C GLN A 104 29.17 -14.66 -33.43
N ARG A 105 29.04 -13.38 -33.06
CA ARG A 105 27.75 -12.72 -32.81
C ARG A 105 27.00 -12.47 -34.13
N PRO A 106 25.67 -12.61 -34.19
CA PRO A 106 24.90 -12.22 -35.37
C PRO A 106 25.23 -10.77 -35.75
N THR A 107 25.64 -10.55 -37.00
CA THR A 107 25.90 -9.20 -37.50
C THR A 107 24.64 -8.33 -37.29
N PRO A 108 24.72 -7.19 -36.59
CA PRO A 108 23.58 -6.29 -36.47
C PRO A 108 23.14 -5.89 -37.87
N ALA A 109 21.87 -6.10 -38.20
CA ALA A 109 21.32 -5.64 -39.47
C ALA A 109 21.66 -4.15 -39.64
N SER A 110 22.19 -3.77 -40.80
CA SER A 110 22.50 -2.37 -41.10
C SER A 110 21.29 -1.51 -40.75
N PRO A 111 21.45 -0.37 -40.04
CA PRO A 111 20.33 0.38 -39.48
C PRO A 111 19.34 0.76 -40.58
N THR A 112 18.25 0.00 -40.66
CA THR A 112 17.16 0.26 -41.59
C THR A 112 16.59 1.61 -41.21
N ARG A 113 16.58 2.54 -42.16
CA ARG A 113 16.02 3.88 -41.92
C ARG A 113 14.58 3.71 -41.43
N PRO A 114 14.16 4.38 -40.33
CA PRO A 114 12.81 4.29 -39.81
C PRO A 114 11.77 4.59 -40.90
N ILE A 115 10.67 3.83 -40.90
CA ILE A 115 9.56 3.97 -41.82
C ILE A 115 8.79 5.24 -41.45
N SER A 116 8.69 6.15 -42.41
CA SER A 116 7.90 7.37 -42.29
C SER A 116 6.63 7.23 -43.13
N VAL A 117 5.47 7.32 -42.48
CA VAL A 117 4.17 7.19 -43.15
C VAL A 117 3.55 8.58 -43.26
N ARG A 118 2.91 8.88 -44.39
CA ARG A 118 2.19 10.16 -44.54
C ARG A 118 0.93 10.12 -43.69
N ALA A 119 0.58 11.24 -43.05
CA ALA A 119 -0.64 11.37 -42.25
C ALA A 119 -1.92 10.85 -42.95
N SER A 120 -2.04 11.00 -44.28
CA SER A 120 -3.18 10.50 -45.06
C SER A 120 -3.28 8.97 -45.17
N ASP A 121 -2.18 8.27 -44.93
CA ASP A 121 -2.06 6.81 -45.08
C ASP A 121 -2.06 6.08 -43.72
N ILE A 122 -2.06 6.82 -42.60
CA ILE A 122 -1.98 6.28 -41.22
C ILE A 122 -3.12 5.30 -40.93
N GLU A 123 -4.37 5.65 -41.25
CA GLU A 123 -5.51 4.77 -41.01
C GLU A 123 -5.35 3.41 -41.72
N LYS A 124 -4.84 3.45 -42.97
CA LYS A 124 -4.61 2.24 -43.77
C LYS A 124 -3.49 1.40 -43.18
N GLU A 125 -2.42 2.03 -42.71
CA GLU A 125 -1.29 1.34 -42.08
C GLU A 125 -1.70 0.67 -40.77
N VAL A 126 -2.44 1.39 -39.91
CA VAL A 126 -3.02 0.84 -38.68
C VAL A 126 -3.92 -0.36 -38.99
N ALA A 127 -4.78 -0.26 -40.00
CA ALA A 127 -5.62 -1.37 -40.43
C ALA A 127 -4.78 -2.58 -40.91
N GLY A 128 -3.71 -2.33 -41.67
CA GLY A 128 -2.79 -3.38 -42.14
C GLY A 128 -2.06 -4.09 -41.00
N ILE A 129 -1.64 -3.33 -39.97
CA ILE A 129 -1.09 -3.91 -38.74
C ILE A 129 -2.14 -4.81 -38.10
N LEU A 130 -3.33 -4.29 -37.81
CA LEU A 130 -4.39 -5.07 -37.15
C LEU A 130 -4.78 -6.34 -37.94
N GLU A 131 -4.86 -6.27 -39.27
CA GLU A 131 -5.17 -7.42 -40.13
C GLU A 131 -4.09 -8.52 -40.00
N SER A 132 -2.81 -8.13 -39.93
CA SER A 132 -1.71 -9.08 -39.80
C SER A 132 -1.72 -9.86 -38.47
N PHE A 133 -2.31 -9.28 -37.42
CA PHE A 133 -2.45 -9.89 -36.10
C PHE A 133 -3.81 -10.57 -35.88
N SER A 134 -4.85 -10.20 -36.64
CA SER A 134 -6.21 -10.73 -36.50
C SER A 134 -6.31 -12.24 -36.66
N CYS A 135 -5.42 -12.85 -37.46
CA CYS A 135 -5.39 -14.31 -37.65
C CYS A 135 -4.48 -15.06 -36.66
N ARG A 136 -3.66 -14.34 -35.88
CA ARG A 136 -2.61 -14.93 -35.02
C ARG A 136 -3.01 -14.99 -33.56
N HIS A 137 -3.79 -14.01 -33.09
CA HIS A 137 -4.21 -13.98 -31.70
C HIS A 137 -5.35 -14.96 -31.45
N VAL A 138 -5.10 -15.95 -30.57
CA VAL A 138 -6.10 -16.88 -30.07
C VAL A 138 -6.40 -16.49 -28.63
N THR A 139 -7.62 -15.99 -28.37
CA THR A 139 -8.09 -15.72 -27.01
C THR A 139 -8.02 -16.98 -26.18
N HIS A 140 -7.37 -16.90 -25.01
CA HIS A 140 -7.16 -18.05 -24.16
C HIS A 140 -8.43 -18.35 -23.35
N VAL A 141 -9.32 -19.17 -23.91
CA VAL A 141 -10.57 -19.57 -23.23
C VAL A 141 -10.39 -20.92 -22.55
N VAL A 142 -10.27 -20.92 -21.22
CA VAL A 142 -10.35 -22.13 -20.40
C VAL A 142 -11.83 -22.53 -20.27
N ASP A 143 -12.16 -23.82 -20.45
CA ASP A 143 -13.54 -24.30 -20.28
C ASP A 143 -13.97 -24.08 -18.82
N PRO A 144 -15.06 -23.32 -18.56
CA PRO A 144 -15.57 -23.09 -17.19
C PRO A 144 -15.77 -24.37 -16.37
N LYS A 145 -16.06 -25.51 -17.02
CA LYS A 145 -16.21 -26.81 -16.35
C LYS A 145 -14.90 -27.37 -15.82
N ASP A 146 -13.80 -27.14 -16.54
CA ASP A 146 -12.48 -27.60 -16.11
C ASP A 146 -12.05 -26.82 -14.86
N ILE A 147 -12.34 -25.51 -14.84
CA ILE A 147 -12.10 -24.62 -13.68
C ILE A 147 -12.93 -25.07 -12.48
N GLU A 148 -14.23 -25.27 -12.68
CA GLU A 148 -15.12 -25.76 -11.63
C GLU A 148 -14.65 -27.10 -11.06
N THR A 149 -14.24 -28.03 -11.93
CA THR A 149 -13.78 -29.37 -11.53
C THR A 149 -12.47 -29.27 -10.74
N ALA A 150 -11.49 -28.52 -11.24
CA ALA A 150 -10.20 -28.32 -10.58
C ALA A 150 -10.36 -27.64 -9.21
N GLN A 151 -11.16 -26.57 -9.13
CA GLN A 151 -11.39 -25.88 -7.86
C GLN A 151 -12.21 -26.72 -6.88
N ARG A 152 -13.18 -27.51 -7.35
CA ARG A 152 -13.93 -28.43 -6.48
C ARG A 152 -13.03 -29.53 -5.91
N GLU A 153 -12.10 -30.05 -6.70
CA GLU A 153 -11.12 -31.04 -6.24
C GLU A 153 -10.20 -30.44 -5.16
N ARG A 154 -9.71 -29.21 -5.36
CA ARG A 154 -8.78 -28.54 -4.43
C ARG A 154 -9.45 -28.06 -3.14
N LEU A 155 -10.60 -27.41 -3.24
CA LEU A 155 -11.33 -26.88 -2.08
C LEU A 155 -12.10 -27.97 -1.31
N GLY A 156 -12.40 -29.10 -1.96
CA GLY A 156 -13.08 -30.25 -1.35
C GLY A 156 -14.38 -29.83 -0.63
N PRO A 157 -14.49 -30.06 0.71
CA PRO A 157 -15.70 -29.71 1.47
C PRO A 157 -15.94 -28.21 1.62
N PHE A 158 -14.99 -27.36 1.23
CA PHE A 158 -15.13 -25.90 1.21
C PHE A 158 -15.57 -25.33 -0.13
N TYR A 159 -15.74 -26.17 -1.16
CA TYR A 159 -16.21 -25.70 -2.45
C TYR A 159 -17.66 -25.19 -2.36
N LYS A 160 -17.85 -23.88 -2.57
CA LYS A 160 -19.16 -23.23 -2.62
C LYS A 160 -19.53 -22.75 -4.02
N ARG A 161 -18.58 -22.12 -4.69
CA ARG A 161 -18.71 -21.55 -6.03
C ARG A 161 -17.35 -21.49 -6.72
N THR A 162 -17.37 -21.32 -8.04
CA THR A 162 -16.16 -21.06 -8.82
C THR A 162 -15.60 -19.67 -8.45
N LEU A 163 -14.33 -19.64 -8.05
CA LEU A 163 -13.54 -18.47 -7.76
C LEU A 163 -12.83 -17.96 -9.01
N SER A 164 -12.38 -16.71 -8.98
CA SER A 164 -11.62 -16.10 -10.08
C SER A 164 -10.30 -16.85 -10.32
N TYR A 165 -9.85 -16.88 -11.57
CA TYR A 165 -8.66 -17.61 -12.02
C TYR A 165 -7.81 -16.74 -12.96
N HIS A 166 -6.55 -17.14 -13.15
CA HIS A 166 -5.60 -16.48 -14.04
C HIS A 166 -5.51 -17.22 -15.38
N ASP A 167 -4.45 -18.00 -15.63
CA ASP A 167 -4.19 -18.63 -16.95
C ASP A 167 -4.77 -20.02 -17.09
N SER A 168 -4.91 -20.75 -15.98
CA SER A 168 -5.31 -22.16 -16.02
C SER A 168 -6.42 -22.47 -15.02
N ALA A 169 -7.10 -23.59 -15.23
CA ALA A 169 -8.17 -24.08 -14.35
C ALA A 169 -7.73 -24.29 -12.90
N THR A 170 -6.43 -24.54 -12.67
CA THR A 170 -5.86 -24.74 -11.35
C THR A 170 -5.39 -23.43 -10.71
N ASP A 171 -5.21 -22.35 -11.46
CA ASP A 171 -4.58 -21.12 -11.00
C ASP A 171 -5.63 -20.12 -10.49
N THR A 172 -6.04 -20.30 -9.23
CA THR A 172 -7.04 -19.42 -8.58
C THR A 172 -6.37 -18.10 -8.19
N SER A 173 -6.94 -16.97 -8.65
CA SER A 173 -6.45 -15.63 -8.32
C SER A 173 -7.49 -14.89 -7.49
N LEU A 174 -7.23 -14.78 -6.19
CA LEU A 174 -8.15 -14.08 -5.28
C LEU A 174 -8.11 -12.56 -5.45
N VAL A 175 -7.03 -12.01 -6.01
CA VAL A 175 -6.91 -10.59 -6.38
C VAL A 175 -7.96 -10.23 -7.44
N MET A 176 -8.26 -11.16 -8.35
CA MET A 176 -9.30 -11.05 -9.38
C MET A 176 -10.74 -11.13 -8.86
N LEU A 177 -10.96 -11.23 -7.54
CA LEU A 177 -12.30 -11.10 -6.94
C LEU A 177 -12.79 -9.64 -6.92
N GLY A 178 -11.89 -8.67 -7.09
CA GLY A 178 -12.23 -7.25 -6.98
C GLY A 178 -12.65 -6.88 -5.55
N LEU A 179 -13.63 -5.97 -5.43
CA LEU A 179 -14.09 -5.50 -4.12
C LEU A 179 -15.02 -6.51 -3.42
N ALA A 180 -14.42 -7.27 -2.51
CA ALA A 180 -15.12 -8.06 -1.50
C ALA A 180 -16.03 -7.19 -0.61
N LEU A 181 -17.30 -7.59 -0.44
CA LEU A 181 -18.31 -6.96 0.43
C LEU A 181 -18.79 -5.55 0.03
N GLY A 182 -18.52 -5.08 -1.20
CA GLY A 182 -19.01 -3.79 -1.69
C GLY A 182 -18.46 -2.58 -0.92
N LYS A 183 -17.41 -2.77 -0.11
CA LYS A 183 -16.68 -1.67 0.52
C LYS A 183 -15.68 -1.12 -0.50
N GLN A 184 -15.78 0.18 -0.81
CA GLN A 184 -14.92 0.84 -1.80
C GLN A 184 -13.87 1.73 -1.12
N ALA A 185 -12.68 1.81 -1.72
CA ALA A 185 -11.65 2.77 -1.35
C ALA A 185 -12.10 4.20 -1.66
N LYS A 186 -11.75 5.13 -0.77
CA LYS A 186 -12.30 6.48 -0.74
C LYS A 186 -11.23 7.55 -0.51
N THR A 187 -11.58 8.76 -0.93
CA THR A 187 -10.91 9.98 -0.51
C THR A 187 -11.40 10.42 0.88
N GLY A 188 -10.70 11.36 1.51
CA GLY A 188 -11.17 12.00 2.75
C GLY A 188 -12.56 12.67 2.65
N TYR A 189 -13.07 12.88 1.42
CA TYR A 189 -14.39 13.45 1.13
C TYR A 189 -15.41 12.39 0.64
N ASP A 190 -15.18 11.10 0.90
CA ASP A 190 -16.10 10.00 0.57
C ASP A 190 -16.33 9.77 -0.94
N LYS A 191 -15.41 10.27 -1.79
CA LYS A 191 -15.41 10.00 -3.24
C LYS A 191 -14.59 8.76 -3.56
N THR A 192 -15.06 7.92 -4.47
CA THR A 192 -14.43 6.64 -4.85
C THR A 192 -13.70 6.78 -6.18
N LEU A 193 -12.90 5.78 -6.55
CA LEU A 193 -12.23 5.77 -7.86
C LEU A 193 -13.23 5.83 -9.01
N GLN A 194 -14.30 5.02 -8.92
CA GLN A 194 -15.37 5.00 -9.92
C GLN A 194 -16.00 6.39 -10.12
N TYR A 195 -16.22 7.14 -9.04
CA TYR A 195 -16.77 8.49 -9.14
C TYR A 195 -15.90 9.42 -10.01
N PHE A 196 -14.57 9.35 -9.89
CA PHE A 196 -13.67 10.19 -10.69
C PHE A 196 -13.64 9.79 -12.16
N VAL A 197 -13.65 8.48 -12.44
CA VAL A 197 -13.67 7.96 -13.82
C VAL A 197 -14.99 8.32 -14.52
N GLU A 198 -16.11 8.29 -13.79
CA GLU A 198 -17.42 8.71 -14.31
C GLU A 198 -17.51 10.24 -14.49
N GLU A 199 -16.82 11.02 -13.66
CA GLU A 199 -16.72 12.48 -13.80
C GLU A 199 -15.91 12.89 -15.03
N ASP A 200 -14.91 12.09 -15.41
CA ASP A 200 -14.11 12.28 -16.62
C ASP A 200 -14.85 11.91 -17.91
N PHE A 201 -15.98 11.20 -17.83
CA PHE A 201 -16.73 10.75 -19.01
C PHE A 201 -17.21 11.94 -19.87
N GLY A 202 -16.75 11.98 -21.12
CA GLY A 202 -17.12 13.02 -22.09
C GLY A 202 -16.35 14.33 -21.96
N LEU A 203 -15.35 14.41 -21.08
CA LEU A 203 -14.41 15.53 -21.05
C LEU A 203 -13.31 15.30 -22.11
N CYS A 204 -13.13 16.27 -23.02
CA CYS A 204 -12.12 16.17 -24.08
C CYS A 204 -10.74 16.71 -23.69
N ASP A 205 -10.70 17.68 -22.76
CA ASP A 205 -9.48 18.47 -22.47
C ASP A 205 -8.98 18.33 -21.02
N SER A 206 -9.68 17.56 -20.18
CA SER A 206 -9.31 17.37 -18.77
C SER A 206 -9.67 15.97 -18.32
N HIS A 207 -8.67 15.24 -17.81
CA HIS A 207 -8.87 13.96 -17.15
C HIS A 207 -8.29 14.03 -15.73
N SER A 208 -8.79 13.17 -14.87
CA SER A 208 -8.32 13.03 -13.50
C SER A 208 -7.04 12.20 -13.45
N VAL A 209 -6.11 12.62 -12.60
CA VAL A 209 -4.97 11.80 -12.18
C VAL A 209 -5.19 11.39 -10.73
N VAL A 210 -5.28 10.10 -10.47
CA VAL A 210 -5.66 9.55 -9.16
C VAL A 210 -4.50 8.73 -8.59
N ALA A 211 -3.95 9.16 -7.47
CA ALA A 211 -2.98 8.38 -6.71
C ALA A 211 -3.68 7.58 -5.60
N MET A 212 -3.45 6.28 -5.60
CA MET A 212 -3.95 5.31 -4.63
C MET A 212 -2.78 4.83 -3.77
N VAL A 213 -2.72 5.27 -2.52
CA VAL A 213 -1.59 4.95 -1.64
C VAL A 213 -2.04 4.26 -0.37
N ALA A 214 -1.61 3.01 -0.21
CA ALA A 214 -1.90 2.20 0.95
C ALA A 214 -0.91 1.02 1.09
N PRO A 215 -0.78 0.45 2.30
CA PRO A 215 0.01 -0.76 2.55
C PRO A 215 -0.29 -1.90 1.57
N PRO A 216 0.68 -2.82 1.35
CA PRO A 216 0.42 -4.08 0.65
C PRO A 216 -0.82 -4.81 1.18
N GLY A 217 -1.62 -5.44 0.33
CA GLY A 217 -2.82 -6.17 0.77
C GLY A 217 -4.06 -5.33 1.10
N SER A 218 -3.99 -3.99 1.00
CA SER A 218 -5.14 -3.11 1.29
C SER A 218 -6.25 -3.14 0.23
N GLY A 219 -6.06 -3.85 -0.89
CA GLY A 219 -7.04 -3.93 -1.99
C GLY A 219 -6.91 -2.85 -3.06
N LYS A 220 -5.69 -2.33 -3.28
CA LYS A 220 -5.37 -1.36 -4.36
C LYS A 220 -5.72 -1.93 -5.74
N THR A 221 -5.07 -3.03 -6.11
CA THR A 221 -5.28 -3.76 -7.37
C THR A 221 -6.71 -4.28 -7.49
N ALA A 222 -7.29 -4.79 -6.40
CA ALA A 222 -8.69 -5.21 -6.36
C ALA A 222 -9.68 -4.07 -6.69
N THR A 223 -9.38 -2.82 -6.31
CA THR A 223 -10.19 -1.66 -6.67
C THR A 223 -10.13 -1.36 -8.18
N VAL A 224 -8.97 -1.56 -8.81
CA VAL A 224 -8.80 -1.41 -10.26
C VAL A 224 -9.52 -2.53 -11.01
N ILE A 225 -9.51 -3.75 -10.49
CA ILE A 225 -10.22 -4.88 -11.08
C ILE A 225 -11.74 -4.68 -10.98
N ASP A 226 -12.26 -4.14 -9.87
CA ASP A 226 -13.68 -3.74 -9.76
C ASP A 226 -14.03 -2.65 -10.77
N LEU A 227 -13.12 -1.71 -11.01
CA LEU A 227 -13.28 -0.71 -12.06
C LEU A 227 -13.27 -1.34 -13.47
N ALA A 228 -12.41 -2.34 -13.69
CA ALA A 228 -12.33 -3.12 -14.92
C ALA A 228 -13.59 -3.96 -15.19
N ALA A 229 -14.50 -4.12 -14.21
CA ALA A 229 -15.82 -4.69 -14.47
C ALA A 229 -16.75 -3.74 -15.24
N LYS A 230 -16.42 -2.44 -15.31
CA LYS A 230 -17.28 -1.39 -15.88
C LYS A 230 -16.60 -0.54 -16.96
N HIS A 231 -15.29 -0.32 -16.86
CA HIS A 231 -14.51 0.52 -17.77
C HIS A 231 -13.31 -0.25 -18.31
N PHE A 232 -12.81 0.12 -19.49
CA PHE A 232 -11.65 -0.54 -20.07
C PHE A 232 -10.38 0.00 -19.41
N VAL A 233 -9.61 -0.89 -18.79
CA VAL A 233 -8.39 -0.54 -18.06
C VAL A 233 -7.17 -1.09 -18.81
N VAL A 234 -6.32 -0.20 -19.31
CA VAL A 234 -4.96 -0.52 -19.74
C VAL A 234 -4.09 -0.57 -18.48
N TYR A 235 -3.68 -1.78 -18.11
CA TYR A 235 -3.01 -2.03 -16.85
C TYR A 235 -1.50 -2.20 -17.06
N PHE A 236 -0.69 -1.63 -16.19
CA PHE A 236 0.75 -1.79 -16.16
C PHE A 236 1.15 -2.28 -14.77
N ALA A 237 1.81 -3.42 -14.68
CA ALA A 237 2.45 -3.84 -13.44
C ALA A 237 3.91 -3.37 -13.46
N CYS A 238 4.23 -2.30 -12.74
CA CYS A 238 5.59 -1.79 -12.68
C CYS A 238 6.51 -2.81 -11.98
N CYS A 239 7.48 -3.32 -12.71
CA CYS A 239 8.43 -4.31 -12.21
C CYS A 239 9.84 -4.03 -12.76
N SER A 240 10.87 -4.35 -11.98
CA SER A 240 12.27 -4.26 -12.39
C SER A 240 12.85 -5.66 -12.62
N ALA A 241 13.87 -5.76 -13.49
CA ALA A 241 14.47 -7.05 -13.88
C ALA A 241 15.15 -7.82 -12.71
N GLY A 242 15.34 -7.18 -11.55
CA GLY A 242 15.95 -7.76 -10.36
C GLY A 242 15.03 -7.84 -9.14
N ALA A 243 13.74 -7.50 -9.26
CA ALA A 243 12.81 -7.59 -8.14
C ALA A 243 12.53 -9.06 -7.79
N THR A 244 12.79 -9.43 -6.52
CA THR A 244 12.53 -10.78 -5.99
C THR A 244 11.11 -10.95 -5.48
N ASP A 245 10.43 -9.84 -5.16
CA ASP A 245 9.01 -9.83 -4.81
C ASP A 245 8.19 -9.91 -6.11
N SER A 246 7.49 -11.02 -6.31
CA SER A 246 6.62 -11.16 -7.48
C SER A 246 5.34 -10.33 -7.26
N PRO A 247 5.07 -9.30 -8.07
CA PRO A 247 3.77 -8.64 -8.06
C PRO A 247 2.64 -9.65 -8.31
N ASP A 248 1.42 -9.30 -7.90
CA ASP A 248 0.20 -10.11 -8.13
C ASP A 248 0.04 -10.46 -9.62
N PHE A 249 0.56 -9.61 -10.52
CA PHE A 249 0.62 -9.81 -11.95
C PHE A 249 2.01 -9.46 -12.49
N LYS A 250 2.57 -10.29 -13.37
CA LYS A 250 3.82 -9.99 -14.08
C LYS A 250 3.52 -9.31 -15.41
N ASP A 251 4.20 -8.20 -15.70
CA ASP A 251 4.12 -7.52 -17.00
C ASP A 251 5.49 -7.60 -17.70
N PRO A 252 5.73 -8.63 -18.54
CA PRO A 252 7.02 -8.80 -19.21
C PRO A 252 7.34 -7.66 -20.20
N ASN A 253 6.32 -6.99 -20.73
CA ASN A 253 6.50 -5.85 -21.62
C ASN A 253 6.99 -4.63 -20.83
N PHE A 254 6.49 -4.42 -19.61
CA PHE A 254 7.02 -3.39 -18.72
C PHE A 254 8.47 -3.65 -18.30
N VAL A 255 8.86 -4.92 -18.03
CA VAL A 255 10.28 -5.26 -17.78
C VAL A 255 11.17 -4.88 -18.96
N THR A 256 10.70 -5.14 -20.18
CA THR A 256 11.42 -4.77 -21.41
C THR A 256 11.50 -3.25 -21.57
N LEU A 257 10.40 -2.54 -21.33
CA LEU A 257 10.36 -1.08 -21.29
C LEU A 257 11.36 -0.51 -20.28
N ALA A 258 11.40 -1.05 -19.06
CA ALA A 258 12.34 -0.61 -18.02
C ALA A 258 13.80 -0.75 -18.46
N LYS A 259 14.16 -1.90 -19.06
CA LYS A 259 15.51 -2.13 -19.61
C LYS A 259 15.85 -1.15 -20.75
N ASP A 260 14.91 -0.92 -21.67
CA ASP A 260 15.11 0.05 -22.75
C ASP A 260 15.35 1.47 -22.21
N VAL A 261 14.61 1.87 -21.17
CA VAL A 261 14.73 3.18 -20.53
C VAL A 261 16.08 3.36 -19.82
N GLU A 262 16.56 2.33 -19.12
CA GLU A 262 17.90 2.35 -18.52
C GLU A 262 19.00 2.42 -19.56
N ARG A 263 18.85 1.69 -20.68
CA ARG A 263 19.78 1.78 -21.81
C ARG A 263 19.80 3.19 -22.41
N ILE A 264 18.65 3.83 -22.62
CA ILE A 264 18.57 5.22 -23.14
C ILE A 264 19.40 6.18 -22.28
N TYR A 265 19.32 6.05 -20.95
CA TYR A 265 20.12 6.89 -20.05
C TYR A 265 21.61 6.57 -20.15
N THR A 266 21.96 5.28 -20.18
CA THR A 266 23.35 4.80 -20.19
C THR A 266 24.08 5.20 -21.48
N ASP A 267 23.45 5.02 -22.63
CA ASP A 267 23.97 5.40 -23.96
C ASP A 267 24.22 6.91 -24.12
N ARG A 268 23.66 7.73 -23.21
CA ARG A 268 23.80 9.19 -23.21
C ARG A 268 24.70 9.71 -22.11
N THR A 269 25.16 8.84 -21.22
CA THR A 269 25.94 9.21 -20.03
C THR A 269 27.32 8.55 -20.07
N ASP A 270 28.14 8.96 -21.05
CA ASP A 270 29.55 8.53 -21.12
C ASP A 270 30.40 9.12 -19.97
N ARG A 271 29.94 10.23 -19.40
CA ARG A 271 30.55 10.91 -18.25
C ARG A 271 29.47 11.62 -17.42
N GLU A 272 29.74 11.84 -16.13
CA GLU A 272 28.85 12.68 -15.32
C GLU A 272 28.82 14.13 -15.85
N PRO A 273 27.63 14.76 -15.92
CA PRO A 273 27.52 16.16 -16.32
C PRO A 273 28.34 17.06 -15.38
N MET A 274 29.23 17.89 -15.94
CA MET A 274 30.09 18.78 -15.13
C MET A 274 29.46 20.15 -14.89
N THR A 275 28.41 20.49 -15.66
CA THR A 275 27.70 21.77 -15.56
C THR A 275 26.20 21.57 -15.45
N LEU A 276 25.51 22.56 -14.84
CA LEU A 276 24.04 22.57 -14.77
C LEU A 276 23.40 22.54 -16.17
N HIS A 277 24.01 23.19 -17.17
CA HIS A 277 23.46 23.20 -18.52
C HIS A 277 23.52 21.82 -19.15
N GLU A 278 24.67 21.14 -19.08
CA GLU A 278 24.81 19.76 -19.56
C GLU A 278 23.83 18.81 -18.87
N LEU A 279 23.62 18.99 -17.56
CA LEU A 279 22.67 18.19 -16.79
C LEU A 279 21.22 18.42 -17.24
N LEU A 280 20.80 19.68 -17.44
CA LEU A 280 19.43 20.00 -17.88
C LEU A 280 19.18 19.59 -19.33
N ASP A 281 20.20 19.67 -20.19
CA ASP A 281 20.13 19.21 -21.57
C ASP A 281 20.04 17.67 -21.60
N LEU A 282 20.84 16.96 -20.79
CA LEU A 282 20.74 15.52 -20.63
C LEU A 282 19.36 15.10 -20.11
N ASP A 283 18.87 15.74 -19.03
CA ASP A 283 17.56 15.47 -18.44
C ASP A 283 16.43 15.67 -19.46
N SER A 284 16.45 16.78 -20.21
CA SER A 284 15.45 17.08 -21.24
C SER A 284 15.49 16.06 -22.38
N ASN A 285 16.69 15.71 -22.87
CA ASN A 285 16.87 14.74 -23.95
C ASN A 285 16.45 13.33 -23.52
N VAL A 286 16.85 12.88 -22.33
CA VAL A 286 16.46 11.56 -21.81
C VAL A 286 14.95 11.50 -21.62
N LYS A 287 14.33 12.51 -21.00
CA LYS A 287 12.87 12.54 -20.81
C LYS A 287 12.11 12.50 -22.14
N ALA A 288 12.59 13.21 -23.15
CA ALA A 288 11.99 13.16 -24.49
C ALA A 288 12.03 11.74 -25.05
N LEU A 289 13.21 11.12 -25.16
CA LEU A 289 13.39 9.77 -25.71
C LEU A 289 12.63 8.70 -24.91
N VAL A 290 12.62 8.83 -23.58
CA VAL A 290 11.84 7.95 -22.70
C VAL A 290 10.34 8.13 -22.98
N GLY A 291 9.88 9.37 -23.16
CA GLY A 291 8.51 9.68 -23.55
C GLY A 291 8.12 9.00 -24.88
N GLU A 292 8.95 9.10 -25.91
CA GLU A 292 8.73 8.44 -27.21
C GLU A 292 8.59 6.91 -27.05
N ARG A 293 9.45 6.30 -26.22
CA ARG A 293 9.39 4.85 -25.95
C ARG A 293 8.13 4.45 -25.18
N VAL A 294 7.65 5.30 -24.26
CA VAL A 294 6.39 5.08 -23.53
C VAL A 294 5.18 5.24 -24.47
N GLU A 295 5.18 6.22 -25.36
CA GLU A 295 4.12 6.42 -26.38
C GLU A 295 3.98 5.19 -27.28
N LEU A 296 5.10 4.60 -27.71
CA LEU A 296 5.11 3.35 -28.48
C LEU A 296 4.48 2.19 -27.70
N GLU A 297 4.82 2.03 -26.42
CA GLU A 297 4.26 0.98 -25.55
C GLU A 297 2.73 1.11 -25.43
N ILE A 298 2.26 2.34 -25.23
CA ILE A 298 0.83 2.63 -25.13
C ILE A 298 0.13 2.35 -26.45
N LEU A 299 0.71 2.78 -27.57
CA LEU A 299 0.15 2.52 -28.89
C LEU A 299 -0.06 1.01 -29.10
N ALA A 300 0.92 0.18 -28.74
CA ALA A 300 0.78 -1.28 -28.81
C ALA A 300 -0.41 -1.80 -27.99
N ARG A 301 -0.59 -1.31 -26.75
CA ARG A 301 -1.70 -1.73 -25.88
C ARG A 301 -3.07 -1.25 -26.38
N LEU A 302 -3.14 -0.04 -26.95
CA LEU A 302 -4.37 0.46 -27.55
C LEU A 302 -4.71 -0.24 -28.87
N LEU A 303 -3.71 -0.59 -29.68
CA LEU A 303 -3.90 -1.43 -30.86
C LEU A 303 -4.42 -2.81 -30.46
N PHE A 304 -3.90 -3.40 -29.38
CA PHE A 304 -4.41 -4.66 -28.86
C PHE A 304 -5.88 -4.56 -28.41
N LEU A 305 -6.26 -3.50 -27.70
CA LEU A 305 -7.66 -3.24 -27.36
C LEU A 305 -8.54 -3.09 -28.62
N GLN A 306 -8.08 -2.31 -29.60
CA GLN A 306 -8.79 -2.11 -30.86
C GLN A 306 -8.93 -3.42 -31.65
N LEU A 307 -7.90 -4.26 -31.67
CA LEU A 307 -7.91 -5.59 -32.28
C LEU A 307 -9.02 -6.45 -31.67
N LEU A 308 -9.07 -6.53 -30.34
CA LEU A 308 -10.07 -7.33 -29.63
C LEU A 308 -11.49 -6.79 -29.82
N LEU A 309 -11.69 -5.46 -29.79
CA LEU A 309 -12.99 -4.84 -30.06
C LEU A 309 -13.45 -5.04 -31.51
N THR A 310 -12.51 -5.11 -32.47
CA THR A 310 -12.82 -5.37 -33.88
C THR A 310 -13.25 -6.82 -34.08
N ASN A 311 -12.53 -7.76 -33.45
CA ASN A 311 -12.83 -9.19 -33.52
C ASN A 311 -14.10 -9.57 -32.73
N ASN A 312 -14.34 -8.89 -31.61
CA ASN A 312 -15.52 -9.08 -30.77
C ASN A 312 -16.10 -7.72 -30.31
N PRO A 313 -17.09 -7.17 -31.05
CA PRO A 313 -17.77 -5.93 -30.64
C PRO A 313 -18.45 -6.03 -29.27
N GLY A 314 -18.80 -7.25 -28.83
CA GLY A 314 -19.38 -7.55 -27.53
C GLY A 314 -18.38 -7.72 -26.38
N LEU A 315 -17.08 -7.47 -26.61
CA LEU A 315 -16.05 -7.58 -25.59
C LEU A 315 -16.42 -6.76 -24.34
N GLU A 316 -16.43 -7.43 -23.20
CA GLU A 316 -16.65 -6.80 -21.90
C GLU A 316 -15.34 -6.24 -21.34
N PRO A 317 -15.35 -5.14 -20.56
CA PRO A 317 -14.11 -4.54 -20.07
C PRO A 317 -13.26 -5.48 -19.20
N ILE A 318 -13.90 -6.35 -18.42
CA ILE A 318 -13.19 -7.33 -17.57
C ILE A 318 -12.52 -8.44 -18.40
N GLN A 319 -13.07 -8.75 -19.58
CA GLN A 319 -12.47 -9.70 -20.51
C GLN A 319 -11.18 -9.10 -21.08
N PHE A 320 -11.20 -7.82 -21.48
CA PHE A 320 -9.99 -7.12 -21.93
C PHE A 320 -8.90 -7.11 -20.86
N PHE A 321 -9.26 -6.78 -19.61
CA PHE A 321 -8.31 -6.78 -18.50
C PHE A 321 -7.64 -8.15 -18.33
N ARG A 322 -8.43 -9.25 -18.36
CA ARG A 322 -7.93 -10.63 -18.29
C ARG A 322 -7.02 -10.98 -19.46
N GLU A 323 -7.43 -10.70 -20.69
CA GLU A 323 -6.61 -10.98 -21.88
C GLU A 323 -5.24 -10.29 -21.78
N GLN A 324 -5.19 -9.08 -21.24
CA GLN A 324 -3.93 -8.34 -21.08
C GLN A 324 -2.94 -8.99 -20.11
N ILE A 325 -3.42 -9.46 -18.96
CA ILE A 325 -2.57 -10.02 -17.88
C ILE A 325 -2.21 -11.50 -18.10
N THR A 326 -2.91 -12.19 -19.00
CA THR A 326 -2.73 -13.61 -19.30
C THR A 326 -1.90 -13.78 -20.60
N GLY A 327 -2.55 -14.09 -21.72
CA GLY A 327 -1.90 -14.38 -23.01
C GLY A 327 -1.64 -13.18 -23.92
N GLY A 328 -2.28 -12.04 -23.68
CA GLY A 328 -2.16 -10.85 -24.52
C GLY A 328 -0.78 -10.18 -24.44
N ALA A 329 -0.01 -10.45 -23.39
CA ALA A 329 1.32 -9.87 -23.22
C ALA A 329 2.26 -10.19 -24.39
N SER A 330 2.22 -11.41 -24.95
CA SER A 330 3.04 -11.78 -26.13
C SER A 330 2.63 -10.98 -27.37
N THR A 331 1.33 -10.83 -27.61
CA THR A 331 0.80 -10.06 -28.74
C THR A 331 1.16 -8.58 -28.62
N ILE A 332 1.09 -8.02 -27.41
CA ILE A 332 1.54 -6.64 -27.14
C ILE A 332 3.05 -6.50 -27.43
N GLY A 333 3.87 -7.46 -27.00
CA GLY A 333 5.31 -7.48 -27.30
C GLY A 333 5.61 -7.52 -28.79
N GLU A 334 4.92 -8.38 -29.55
CA GLU A 334 5.06 -8.43 -31.01
C GLU A 334 4.62 -7.12 -31.69
N LEU A 335 3.57 -6.47 -31.18
CA LEU A 335 3.13 -5.15 -31.65
C LEU A 335 4.22 -4.10 -31.36
N VAL A 336 4.83 -4.10 -30.19
CA VAL A 336 5.95 -3.22 -29.84
C VAL A 336 7.11 -3.42 -30.83
N ASP A 337 7.50 -4.66 -31.09
CA ASP A 337 8.59 -4.97 -32.03
C ASP A 337 8.28 -4.51 -33.45
N ARG A 338 7.03 -4.65 -33.90
CA ARG A 338 6.59 -4.15 -35.20
C ARG A 338 6.61 -2.62 -35.25
N LEU A 339 6.16 -1.95 -34.19
CA LEU A 339 6.09 -0.49 -34.12
C LEU A 339 7.47 0.17 -34.06
N ARG A 340 8.51 -0.54 -33.56
CA ARG A 340 9.90 -0.04 -33.55
C ARG A 340 10.47 0.26 -34.95
N GLU A 341 9.84 -0.24 -36.02
CA GLU A 341 10.25 0.05 -37.39
C GLU A 341 9.89 1.48 -37.84
N TYR A 342 8.98 2.17 -37.15
CA TYR A 342 8.45 3.48 -37.56
C TYR A 342 9.15 4.64 -36.85
N ASP A 343 9.14 5.82 -37.47
CA ASP A 343 9.62 7.04 -36.81
C ASP A 343 8.63 7.59 -35.75
N ASN A 344 9.13 8.42 -34.84
CA ASN A 344 8.33 8.93 -33.72
C ASN A 344 7.10 9.75 -34.16
N ASN A 345 7.23 10.56 -35.23
CA ASN A 345 6.09 11.33 -35.75
C ASN A 345 4.98 10.40 -36.24
N THR A 346 5.35 9.32 -36.92
CA THR A 346 4.41 8.28 -37.37
C THR A 346 3.75 7.58 -36.19
N ILE A 347 4.50 7.27 -35.12
CA ILE A 347 3.95 6.69 -33.89
C ILE A 347 2.92 7.63 -33.25
N GLN A 348 3.21 8.93 -33.16
CA GLN A 348 2.28 9.92 -32.62
C GLN A 348 1.00 10.05 -33.47
N ASP A 349 1.15 10.09 -34.80
CA ASP A 349 0.01 10.12 -35.71
C ASP A 349 -0.86 8.85 -35.58
N MET A 350 -0.23 7.67 -35.49
CA MET A 350 -0.92 6.40 -35.24
C MET A 350 -1.62 6.39 -33.89
N LEU A 351 -0.98 6.92 -32.84
CA LEU A 351 -1.56 7.01 -31.50
C LEU A 351 -2.81 7.88 -31.49
N ASN A 352 -2.78 9.04 -32.13
CA ASN A 352 -3.93 9.93 -32.25
C ASN A 352 -5.10 9.28 -33.00
N GLU A 353 -4.81 8.57 -34.10
CA GLU A 353 -5.82 7.84 -34.89
C GLU A 353 -6.45 6.71 -34.06
N VAL A 354 -5.63 5.87 -33.42
CA VAL A 354 -6.10 4.75 -32.59
C VAL A 354 -6.89 5.26 -31.39
N GLN A 355 -6.44 6.31 -30.70
CA GLN A 355 -7.18 6.92 -29.58
C GLN A 355 -8.55 7.42 -30.04
N THR A 356 -8.62 8.13 -31.16
CA THR A 356 -9.89 8.63 -31.72
C THR A 356 -10.86 7.48 -31.98
N LYS A 357 -10.35 6.39 -32.56
CA LYS A 357 -11.16 5.20 -32.89
C LYS A 357 -11.61 4.44 -31.65
N VAL A 358 -10.72 4.22 -30.68
CA VAL A 358 -11.05 3.60 -29.39
C VAL A 358 -12.08 4.46 -28.65
N ASN A 359 -11.86 5.77 -28.51
CA ASN A 359 -12.79 6.67 -27.81
C ASN A 359 -14.18 6.70 -28.47
N SER A 360 -14.24 6.64 -29.80
CA SER A 360 -15.52 6.50 -30.52
C SER A 360 -16.25 5.20 -30.15
N LEU A 361 -15.54 4.06 -30.15
CA LEU A 361 -16.09 2.75 -29.77
C LEU A 361 -16.54 2.70 -28.31
N LEU A 362 -15.77 3.29 -27.39
CA LEU A 362 -16.07 3.33 -25.96
C LEU A 362 -17.22 4.30 -25.65
N GLY A 363 -17.26 5.45 -26.32
CA GLY A 363 -18.32 6.45 -26.17
C GLY A 363 -19.70 5.90 -26.54
N ILE A 364 -19.79 5.07 -27.58
CA ILE A 364 -21.04 4.35 -27.95
C ILE A 364 -21.51 3.44 -26.81
N LYS A 365 -20.58 2.83 -26.08
CA LYS A 365 -20.85 1.92 -24.95
C LYS A 365 -21.10 2.66 -23.63
N GLY A 366 -20.84 3.97 -23.55
CA GLY A 366 -20.96 4.73 -22.31
C GLY A 366 -19.90 4.35 -21.26
N VAL A 367 -18.72 3.92 -21.71
CA VAL A 367 -17.60 3.49 -20.84
C VAL A 367 -16.36 4.35 -21.09
N CYS A 368 -15.43 4.35 -20.12
CA CYS A 368 -14.21 5.15 -20.17
C CYS A 368 -12.98 4.27 -20.44
N LEU A 369 -11.92 4.91 -20.90
CA LEU A 369 -10.56 4.36 -20.90
C LEU A 369 -9.82 4.80 -19.64
N VAL A 370 -9.15 3.87 -18.99
CA VAL A 370 -8.37 4.10 -17.77
C VAL A 370 -6.99 3.51 -17.95
N ILE A 371 -5.95 4.22 -17.52
CA ILE A 371 -4.58 3.70 -17.48
C ILE A 371 -4.20 3.51 -16.01
N ALA A 372 -3.88 2.28 -15.61
CA ALA A 372 -3.52 1.95 -14.25
C ALA A 372 -2.04 1.53 -14.15
N LEU A 373 -1.25 2.25 -13.36
CA LEU A 373 0.14 1.93 -13.03
C LEU A 373 0.21 1.28 -11.64
N ASP A 374 0.24 -0.04 -11.56
CA ASP A 374 0.40 -0.76 -10.30
C ASP A 374 1.86 -0.88 -9.88
N GLU A 375 2.09 -0.91 -8.57
CA GLU A 375 3.42 -0.87 -7.95
C GLU A 375 4.31 0.30 -8.47
N ALA A 376 3.71 1.47 -8.67
CA ALA A 376 4.33 2.65 -9.28
C ALA A 376 5.62 3.12 -8.57
N GLN A 377 5.80 2.78 -7.29
CA GLN A 377 7.05 3.07 -6.58
C GLN A 377 8.26 2.37 -7.17
N VAL A 378 8.09 1.25 -7.89
CA VAL A 378 9.17 0.56 -8.59
C VAL A 378 9.69 1.43 -9.73
N ALA A 379 8.79 2.08 -10.47
CA ALA A 379 9.18 3.05 -11.49
C ALA A 379 9.79 4.32 -10.90
N GLU A 380 9.43 4.71 -9.67
CA GLU A 380 9.98 5.88 -9.02
C GLU A 380 11.38 5.62 -8.43
N ASN A 381 11.54 4.53 -7.69
CA ASN A 381 12.71 4.27 -6.84
C ASN A 381 13.59 3.13 -7.36
N GLY A 382 13.09 2.32 -8.30
CA GLY A 382 13.81 1.17 -8.85
C GLY A 382 14.39 1.39 -10.24
N ILE A 383 13.81 2.30 -11.04
CA ILE A 383 14.21 2.54 -12.43
C ILE A 383 14.63 4.01 -12.60
N LEU A 384 15.86 4.23 -13.07
CA LEU A 384 16.48 5.56 -13.14
C LEU A 384 16.44 6.34 -11.81
N ALA A 385 16.50 5.62 -10.68
CA ALA A 385 16.41 6.19 -9.34
C ALA A 385 17.43 7.32 -9.15
N ASP A 386 16.93 8.48 -8.71
CA ASP A 386 17.68 9.73 -8.54
C ASP A 386 18.46 10.25 -9.76
N LYS A 387 18.18 9.74 -10.97
CA LYS A 387 18.89 10.16 -12.19
C LYS A 387 18.28 11.38 -12.85
N LEU A 388 16.96 11.54 -12.76
CA LEU A 388 16.22 12.63 -13.39
C LEU A 388 15.97 13.79 -12.42
N VAL A 389 15.56 14.92 -12.95
CA VAL A 389 15.28 16.16 -12.19
C VAL A 389 13.79 16.49 -12.23
N SER A 390 13.21 17.00 -11.15
CA SER A 390 11.81 17.44 -11.12
C SER A 390 11.55 18.57 -12.13
N PRO A 391 10.42 18.56 -12.87
CA PRO A 391 10.03 19.69 -13.72
C PRO A 391 9.92 21.02 -12.96
N TYR A 392 9.48 20.98 -11.69
CA TYR A 392 9.43 22.15 -10.82
C TYR A 392 10.82 22.74 -10.55
N ALA A 393 11.82 21.88 -10.35
CA ALA A 393 13.20 22.30 -10.12
C ALA A 393 13.76 23.04 -11.35
N VAL A 394 13.45 22.56 -12.56
CA VAL A 394 13.85 23.21 -13.82
C VAL A 394 13.21 24.59 -13.97
N ALA A 395 11.96 24.75 -13.51
CA ALA A 395 11.23 26.02 -13.55
C ALA A 395 11.62 27.01 -12.42
N ALA A 396 12.20 26.55 -11.32
CA ALA A 396 12.58 27.36 -10.16
C ALA A 396 13.96 28.04 -10.34
N ARG A 397 14.21 29.15 -9.62
CA ARG A 397 15.49 29.89 -9.71
C ARG A 397 16.68 29.01 -9.27
N ARG A 398 17.82 29.11 -9.99
CA ARG A 398 19.06 28.32 -9.83
C ARG A 398 19.54 28.16 -8.37
N ASP A 399 19.39 29.20 -7.55
CA ASP A 399 19.90 29.24 -6.17
C ASP A 399 19.23 28.23 -5.23
N SER A 400 18.09 27.66 -5.63
CA SER A 400 17.31 26.68 -4.83
C SER A 400 17.52 25.22 -5.23
N LEU A 401 18.22 24.98 -6.35
CA LEU A 401 18.36 23.65 -6.95
C LEU A 401 19.44 22.79 -6.26
N PHE A 402 20.49 23.45 -5.79
CA PHE A 402 21.65 22.80 -5.18
C PHE A 402 21.61 22.85 -3.65
N ASP A 403 22.23 21.85 -3.04
CA ASP A 403 22.58 21.84 -1.62
C ASP A 403 23.93 22.53 -1.36
N GLY A 404 24.37 22.52 -0.10
CA GLY A 404 25.67 23.11 0.29
C GLY A 404 26.89 22.41 -0.31
N ASN A 405 26.69 21.23 -0.91
CA ASN A 405 27.73 20.42 -1.56
C ASN A 405 27.70 20.55 -3.09
N ASN A 406 26.93 21.51 -3.65
CA ASN A 406 26.71 21.67 -5.09
C ASN A 406 26.07 20.44 -5.77
N GLN A 407 25.40 19.57 -5.01
CA GLN A 407 24.60 18.49 -5.57
C GLN A 407 23.14 18.93 -5.70
N ILE A 408 22.42 18.38 -6.68
CA ILE A 408 20.97 18.58 -6.74
C ILE A 408 20.38 18.01 -5.46
N ARG A 409 19.56 18.80 -4.78
CA ARG A 409 18.87 18.35 -3.56
C ARG A 409 18.10 17.06 -3.86
N SER A 410 18.25 16.04 -3.01
CA SER A 410 17.58 14.74 -3.18
C SER A 410 16.07 14.86 -3.40
N GLN A 411 15.40 15.78 -2.70
CA GLN A 411 13.97 16.07 -2.89
C GLN A 411 13.57 16.55 -4.30
N LEU A 412 14.53 17.00 -5.12
CA LEU A 412 14.32 17.43 -6.51
C LEU A 412 14.74 16.36 -7.52
N ARG A 413 15.32 15.24 -7.05
CA ARG A 413 15.64 14.08 -7.88
C ARG A 413 14.39 13.24 -8.14
N ARG A 414 14.39 12.54 -9.28
CA ARG A 414 13.27 11.77 -9.81
C ARG A 414 13.77 10.49 -10.48
N GLY A 415 12.88 9.50 -10.59
CA GLY A 415 13.06 8.28 -11.38
C GLY A 415 12.15 8.21 -12.60
N PHE A 416 12.00 7.02 -13.18
CA PHE A 416 11.24 6.78 -14.40
C PHE A 416 9.75 7.11 -14.31
N LEU A 417 9.15 7.06 -13.12
CA LEU A 417 7.74 7.43 -12.93
C LEU A 417 7.41 8.84 -13.44
N THR A 418 8.37 9.77 -13.39
CA THR A 418 8.20 11.14 -13.88
C THR A 418 7.94 11.22 -15.39
N PRO A 419 8.87 10.83 -16.29
CA PRO A 419 8.61 10.84 -17.72
C PRO A 419 7.50 9.86 -18.13
N LEU A 420 7.31 8.75 -17.39
CA LEU A 420 6.18 7.84 -17.60
C LEU A 420 4.85 8.57 -17.40
N SER A 421 4.64 9.20 -16.24
CA SER A 421 3.39 9.93 -15.95
C SER A 421 3.15 11.09 -16.91
N ALA A 422 4.22 11.80 -17.30
CA ALA A 422 4.14 12.90 -18.26
C ALA A 422 3.67 12.44 -19.64
N ALA A 423 4.23 11.35 -20.16
CA ALA A 423 3.82 10.79 -21.46
C ALA A 423 2.37 10.27 -21.40
N LEU A 424 1.99 9.60 -20.30
CA LEU A 424 0.64 9.06 -20.15
C LEU A 424 -0.44 10.13 -19.99
N ASN A 425 -0.08 11.28 -19.41
CA ASN A 425 -0.99 12.42 -19.27
C ASN A 425 -1.36 13.06 -20.63
N ASN A 426 -0.65 12.77 -21.71
CA ASN A 426 -1.04 13.24 -23.04
C ASN A 426 -2.15 12.37 -23.67
N ILE A 427 -2.53 11.27 -23.01
CA ILE A 427 -3.57 10.36 -23.48
C ILE A 427 -4.91 10.79 -22.88
N GLN A 428 -5.97 10.77 -23.68
CA GLN A 428 -7.34 11.04 -23.23
C GLN A 428 -7.91 9.88 -22.39
N ALA A 429 -7.34 9.63 -21.21
CA ALA A 429 -7.74 8.57 -20.28
C ALA A 429 -7.51 8.99 -18.83
N THR A 430 -8.33 8.49 -17.90
CA THR A 430 -8.06 8.67 -16.46
C THR A 430 -6.76 7.92 -16.10
N LEU A 431 -5.78 8.61 -15.52
CA LEU A 431 -4.53 8.00 -15.05
C LEU A 431 -4.65 7.64 -13.57
N VAL A 432 -4.42 6.37 -13.24
CA VAL A 432 -4.46 5.85 -11.87
C VAL A 432 -3.10 5.30 -11.51
N THR A 433 -2.46 5.84 -10.48
CA THR A 433 -1.19 5.35 -9.97
C THR A 433 -1.39 4.67 -8.62
N LEU A 434 -0.93 3.43 -8.49
CA LEU A 434 -1.06 2.65 -7.27
C LEU A 434 0.30 2.39 -6.67
N GLY A 435 0.43 2.56 -5.36
CA GLY A 435 1.65 2.16 -4.68
C GLY A 435 1.59 2.24 -3.16
N THR A 436 2.73 1.94 -2.55
CA THR A 436 2.87 1.72 -1.10
C THR A 436 3.70 2.79 -0.40
N THR A 437 4.52 3.54 -1.13
CA THR A 437 5.54 4.44 -0.56
C THR A 437 5.00 5.83 -0.24
N LEU A 438 5.72 6.55 0.63
CA LEU A 438 5.48 7.97 0.86
C LEU A 438 5.97 8.86 -0.29
N SER A 439 6.90 8.40 -1.13
CA SER A 439 7.41 9.17 -2.28
C SER A 439 6.30 9.48 -3.29
N LEU A 440 5.39 8.53 -3.53
CA LEU A 440 4.14 8.72 -4.27
C LEU A 440 3.16 9.71 -3.60
N LYS A 441 3.40 10.06 -2.33
CA LYS A 441 2.54 10.92 -1.51
C LYS A 441 3.07 12.32 -1.33
N ASP A 442 4.37 12.55 -1.50
CA ASP A 442 4.87 13.89 -1.79
C ASP A 442 4.29 14.25 -3.14
N THR A 443 3.12 14.90 -3.09
CA THR A 443 2.30 15.31 -4.23
C THR A 443 3.16 15.90 -5.33
N ASP A 444 4.22 16.60 -4.95
CA ASP A 444 5.15 17.25 -5.83
C ASP A 444 5.92 16.30 -6.76
N HIS A 445 5.85 14.98 -6.62
CA HIS A 445 6.40 14.05 -7.62
C HIS A 445 5.37 13.93 -8.76
N VAL A 446 4.31 13.15 -8.60
CA VAL A 446 3.28 12.97 -9.65
C VAL A 446 2.61 14.30 -10.08
N TYR A 447 2.32 15.24 -9.18
CA TYR A 447 1.69 16.52 -9.51
C TYR A 447 2.62 17.49 -10.27
N THR A 448 3.93 17.53 -9.97
CA THR A 448 4.85 18.35 -10.78
C THR A 448 5.21 17.69 -12.10
N ASP A 449 5.11 16.37 -12.17
CA ASP A 449 5.38 15.57 -13.36
C ASP A 449 4.26 15.66 -14.41
N VAL A 450 3.02 15.89 -13.97
CA VAL A 450 1.80 15.94 -14.82
C VAL A 450 1.41 17.39 -15.19
N GLY A 451 1.97 18.40 -14.53
CA GLY A 451 1.71 19.81 -14.83
C GLY A 451 0.47 20.39 -14.10
N LYS A 452 0.49 21.70 -13.83
CA LYS A 452 -0.42 22.43 -12.92
C LYS A 452 -1.90 22.50 -13.36
N GLU A 453 -2.30 21.84 -14.44
CA GLU A 453 -3.64 21.93 -15.02
C GLU A 453 -4.53 20.68 -14.80
N THR A 454 -4.02 19.62 -14.14
CA THR A 454 -4.78 18.39 -13.89
C THR A 454 -5.40 18.30 -12.49
N TYR A 455 -6.60 17.73 -12.40
CA TYR A 455 -7.35 17.53 -11.16
C TYR A 455 -6.80 16.34 -10.35
N PHE A 456 -5.59 16.47 -9.81
CA PHE A 456 -4.96 15.41 -9.03
C PHE A 456 -5.77 15.05 -7.77
N LYS A 457 -6.10 13.76 -7.59
CA LYS A 457 -6.85 13.21 -6.46
C LYS A 457 -6.03 12.17 -5.70
N LYS A 458 -6.26 12.06 -4.39
CA LYS A 458 -5.64 11.03 -3.53
C LYS A 458 -6.69 10.13 -2.87
N ILE A 459 -6.51 8.83 -2.98
CA ILE A 459 -7.26 7.80 -2.26
C ILE A 459 -6.30 7.13 -1.28
N MET A 460 -6.58 7.26 0.02
CA MET A 460 -5.79 6.66 1.09
C MET A 460 -6.67 5.91 2.12
N ASP A 461 -7.99 6.09 2.05
CA ASP A 461 -8.94 5.44 2.96
C ASP A 461 -9.43 4.14 2.31
N PHE A 462 -8.76 3.04 2.63
CA PHE A 462 -9.12 1.71 2.14
C PHE A 462 -9.99 0.97 3.15
N PRO A 463 -10.93 0.12 2.68
CA PRO A 463 -11.78 -0.65 3.55
C PRO A 463 -11.00 -1.50 4.56
N ARG A 464 -11.45 -1.44 5.81
CA ARG A 464 -11.01 -2.33 6.87
C ARG A 464 -12.09 -3.37 7.18
N PHE A 465 -11.66 -4.58 7.45
CA PHE A 465 -12.50 -5.71 7.80
C PHE A 465 -12.51 -5.83 9.32
N ASP A 466 -13.69 -5.65 9.89
CA ASP A 466 -13.97 -5.95 11.29
C ASP A 466 -14.23 -7.47 11.46
N PRO A 467 -14.37 -7.99 12.69
CA PRO A 467 -14.60 -9.42 12.90
C PRO A 467 -15.82 -9.98 12.15
N ASP A 468 -16.88 -9.19 11.97
CA ASP A 468 -18.08 -9.66 11.26
C ASP A 468 -17.82 -9.72 9.75
N ASP A 469 -17.02 -8.79 9.21
CA ASP A 469 -16.59 -8.84 7.81
C ASP A 469 -15.75 -10.07 7.50
N VAL A 470 -14.89 -10.52 8.43
CA VAL A 470 -14.10 -11.76 8.28
C VAL A 470 -15.02 -12.95 8.03
N ASP A 471 -16.05 -13.11 8.85
CA ASP A 471 -17.00 -14.22 8.70
C ASP A 471 -17.77 -14.11 7.37
N ARG A 472 -18.21 -12.90 7.02
CA ARG A 472 -18.97 -12.67 5.77
C ARG A 472 -18.13 -12.97 4.55
N ILE A 473 -16.89 -12.47 4.46
CA ILE A 473 -16.09 -12.68 3.26
C ILE A 473 -15.72 -14.15 3.07
N LEU A 474 -15.36 -14.85 4.16
CA LEU A 474 -15.05 -16.28 4.08
C LEU A 474 -16.30 -17.08 3.71
N SER A 475 -17.43 -16.78 4.33
CA SER A 475 -18.71 -17.43 3.99
C SER A 475 -19.15 -17.15 2.56
N ASP A 476 -18.81 -15.99 1.99
CA ASP A 476 -19.14 -15.62 0.61
C ASP A 476 -18.26 -16.37 -0.41
N LEU A 477 -17.00 -16.62 -0.08
CA LEU A 477 -16.03 -17.26 -0.98
C LEU A 477 -16.08 -18.79 -0.90
N VAL A 478 -16.16 -19.35 0.31
CA VAL A 478 -16.07 -20.79 0.57
C VAL A 478 -17.24 -21.27 1.44
N ASP A 479 -17.46 -22.58 1.45
CA ASP A 479 -18.51 -23.19 2.25
C ASP A 479 -18.07 -23.30 3.71
N MET A 480 -18.52 -22.35 4.53
CA MET A 480 -18.27 -22.31 5.97
C MET A 480 -19.33 -23.06 6.80
N SER A 481 -20.21 -23.86 6.18
CA SER A 481 -21.19 -24.65 6.93
C SER A 481 -20.49 -25.55 7.95
N ASP A 482 -21.06 -25.63 9.15
CA ASP A 482 -20.60 -26.50 10.24
C ASP A 482 -19.19 -26.18 10.76
N CYS A 483 -18.68 -24.98 10.45
CA CYS A 483 -17.41 -24.49 10.95
C CYS A 483 -17.58 -23.21 11.79
N GLU A 484 -16.72 -23.04 12.78
CA GLU A 484 -16.64 -21.83 13.61
C GLU A 484 -15.21 -21.32 13.68
N ILE A 485 -15.04 -20.01 13.46
CA ILE A 485 -13.76 -19.33 13.68
C ILE A 485 -13.74 -18.81 15.11
N SER A 486 -12.80 -19.30 15.91
CA SER A 486 -12.63 -18.84 17.30
C SER A 486 -12.45 -17.30 17.35
N PRO A 487 -13.01 -16.60 18.37
CA PRO A 487 -12.93 -15.15 18.46
C PRO A 487 -11.50 -14.59 18.42
N ALA A 488 -10.53 -15.31 19.02
CA ALA A 488 -9.14 -14.91 19.02
C ALA A 488 -8.50 -14.97 17.62
N LYS A 489 -8.70 -16.07 16.88
CA LYS A 489 -8.22 -16.19 15.50
C LYS A 489 -8.89 -15.16 14.59
N ARG A 490 -10.22 -14.97 14.74
CA ARG A 490 -10.99 -13.98 13.97
C ARG A 490 -10.46 -12.57 14.17
N HIS A 491 -10.13 -12.20 15.41
CA HIS A 491 -9.56 -10.89 15.71
C HIS A 491 -8.22 -10.68 14.99
N LYS A 492 -7.35 -11.69 14.93
CA LYS A 492 -6.07 -11.61 14.19
C LYS A 492 -6.24 -11.45 12.68
N LEU A 493 -7.35 -11.93 12.10
CA LEU A 493 -7.66 -11.79 10.67
C LEU A 493 -8.32 -10.43 10.31
N THR A 494 -8.60 -9.57 11.31
CA THR A 494 -9.13 -8.23 11.07
C THR A 494 -8.07 -7.27 10.55
N GLY A 495 -8.48 -6.25 9.79
CA GLY A 495 -7.56 -5.33 9.12
C GLY A 495 -7.81 -5.28 7.63
N ARG A 496 -6.74 -5.32 6.84
CA ARG A 496 -6.81 -5.39 5.38
C ARG A 496 -7.37 -6.73 4.90
N ALA A 497 -8.04 -6.69 3.74
CA ALA A 497 -8.73 -7.85 3.17
C ALA A 497 -7.81 -9.07 2.97
N GLN A 498 -6.53 -8.84 2.62
CA GLN A 498 -5.56 -9.91 2.38
C GLN A 498 -5.42 -10.87 3.56
N PHE A 499 -5.53 -10.40 4.81
CA PHE A 499 -5.41 -11.28 5.98
C PHE A 499 -6.52 -12.33 6.03
N SER A 500 -7.75 -11.92 5.71
CA SER A 500 -8.90 -12.83 5.67
C SER A 500 -8.89 -13.69 4.41
N VAL A 501 -8.65 -13.07 3.25
CA VAL A 501 -8.71 -13.74 1.94
C VAL A 501 -7.61 -14.80 1.79
N GLY A 502 -6.43 -14.58 2.38
CA GLY A 502 -5.32 -15.56 2.37
C GLY A 502 -5.62 -16.87 3.09
N VAL A 503 -6.73 -16.98 3.83
CA VAL A 503 -7.22 -18.28 4.35
C VAL A 503 -7.68 -19.17 3.19
N VAL A 504 -8.28 -18.60 2.15
CA VAL A 504 -8.74 -19.36 0.98
C VAL A 504 -7.56 -19.91 0.18
N ASP A 505 -6.47 -19.15 0.03
CA ASP A 505 -5.23 -19.66 -0.59
C ASP A 505 -4.70 -20.88 0.17
N ARG A 506 -4.67 -20.81 1.51
CA ARG A 506 -4.26 -21.96 2.34
C ARG A 506 -5.20 -23.15 2.24
N LEU A 507 -6.51 -22.94 2.11
CA LEU A 507 -7.48 -24.01 1.87
C LEU A 507 -7.23 -24.71 0.53
N ILE A 508 -6.87 -23.95 -0.51
CA ILE A 508 -6.54 -24.48 -1.85
C ILE A 508 -5.24 -25.29 -1.84
N GLU A 509 -4.31 -24.99 -0.94
CA GLU A 509 -3.05 -25.72 -0.75
C GLU A 509 -3.21 -26.97 0.13
N THR A 510 -4.12 -26.96 1.11
CA THR A 510 -4.30 -28.07 2.06
C THR A 510 -5.14 -29.21 1.48
N GLY A 511 -4.54 -30.00 0.58
CA GLY A 511 -5.18 -31.14 -0.08
C GLY A 511 -5.40 -32.41 0.75
N SER A 512 -5.60 -32.33 2.08
CA SER A 512 -5.73 -33.52 2.93
C SER A 512 -7.19 -33.88 3.23
N ILE A 513 -7.65 -35.01 2.67
CA ILE A 513 -9.04 -35.50 2.75
C ILE A 513 -9.32 -36.25 4.08
N GLN A 514 -8.32 -36.45 4.94
CA GLN A 514 -8.46 -37.28 6.15
C GLN A 514 -8.81 -36.52 7.45
N ALA A 515 -8.74 -35.20 7.46
CA ALA A 515 -9.06 -34.37 8.62
C ALA A 515 -10.54 -33.91 8.60
N SER A 516 -11.09 -33.54 9.76
CA SER A 516 -12.44 -32.96 9.80
C SER A 516 -12.46 -31.58 9.12
N LYS A 517 -13.62 -31.14 8.61
CA LYS A 517 -13.77 -29.82 7.97
C LYS A 517 -13.27 -28.69 8.91
N GLN A 518 -13.64 -28.76 10.20
CA GLN A 518 -13.17 -27.79 11.21
C GLN A 518 -11.64 -27.81 11.38
N ASP A 519 -11.02 -28.99 11.44
CA ASP A 519 -9.56 -29.09 11.59
C ASP A 519 -8.82 -28.53 10.37
N ILE A 520 -9.34 -28.76 9.15
CA ILE A 520 -8.79 -28.19 7.92
C ILE A 520 -8.85 -26.66 7.97
N LEU A 521 -10.00 -26.09 8.35
CA LEU A 521 -10.15 -24.65 8.52
C LEU A 521 -9.20 -24.10 9.58
N ASP A 522 -9.12 -24.74 10.74
CA ASP A 522 -8.29 -24.28 11.84
C ASP A 522 -6.80 -24.28 11.49
N ASN A 523 -6.36 -25.27 10.71
CA ASN A 523 -5.00 -25.36 10.16
C ASN A 523 -4.76 -24.30 9.08
N ALA A 524 -5.70 -24.08 8.17
CA ALA A 524 -5.59 -23.04 7.14
C ALA A 524 -5.47 -21.64 7.78
N ILE A 525 -6.34 -21.33 8.75
CA ILE A 525 -6.27 -20.06 9.49
C ILE A 525 -4.95 -19.94 10.27
N GLY A 526 -4.52 -21.00 10.95
CA GLY A 526 -3.24 -21.03 11.65
C GLY A 526 -2.07 -20.74 10.71
N GLY A 527 -2.01 -21.44 9.58
CA GLY A 527 -0.98 -21.27 8.57
C GLY A 527 -0.99 -19.88 7.91
N THR A 528 -2.16 -19.28 7.67
CA THR A 528 -2.27 -17.90 7.18
C THR A 528 -1.72 -16.92 8.21
N ILE A 529 -2.13 -17.03 9.48
CA ILE A 529 -1.64 -16.15 10.56
C ILE A 529 -0.12 -16.29 10.71
N GLU A 530 0.42 -17.50 10.75
CA GLU A 530 1.86 -17.75 10.87
C GLU A 530 2.64 -17.18 9.68
N HIS A 531 2.14 -17.36 8.47
CA HIS A 531 2.77 -16.83 7.27
C HIS A 531 2.81 -15.30 7.28
N VAL A 532 1.67 -14.65 7.54
CA VAL A 532 1.57 -13.18 7.61
C VAL A 532 2.45 -12.63 8.72
N MET A 533 2.43 -13.23 9.91
CA MET A 533 3.33 -12.87 11.02
C MET A 533 4.80 -12.97 10.60
N GLY A 534 5.19 -14.04 9.91
CA GLY A 534 6.55 -14.23 9.42
C GLY A 534 7.02 -13.12 8.47
N VAL A 535 6.17 -12.73 7.52
CA VAL A 535 6.44 -11.63 6.57
C VAL A 535 6.57 -10.30 7.31
N LEU A 536 5.63 -9.97 8.19
CA LEU A 536 5.63 -8.72 8.95
C LEU A 536 6.86 -8.63 9.87
N ARG A 537 7.19 -9.70 10.59
CA ARG A 537 8.38 -9.76 11.45
C ARG A 537 9.68 -9.59 10.68
N LYS A 538 9.79 -10.17 9.48
CA LYS A 538 10.93 -9.94 8.59
C LYS A 538 11.04 -8.45 8.24
N GLY A 539 9.92 -7.80 7.90
CA GLY A 539 9.90 -6.36 7.63
C GLY A 539 10.31 -5.50 8.82
N VAL A 540 9.80 -5.81 10.03
CA VAL A 540 10.21 -5.12 11.27
C VAL A 540 11.71 -5.30 11.51
N ARG A 541 12.23 -6.53 11.38
CA ARG A 541 13.66 -6.81 11.55
C ARG A 541 14.51 -5.99 10.58
N THR A 542 14.16 -5.97 9.29
CA THR A 542 14.90 -5.18 8.29
C THR A 542 14.95 -3.70 8.65
N ILE A 543 13.85 -3.13 9.16
CA ILE A 543 13.83 -1.73 9.62
C ILE A 543 14.75 -1.55 10.83
N LEU A 544 14.62 -2.41 11.85
CA LEU A 544 15.42 -2.33 13.08
C LEU A 544 16.92 -2.51 12.81
N GLU A 545 17.31 -3.44 11.94
CA GLU A 545 18.70 -3.64 11.53
C GLU A 545 19.30 -2.41 10.82
N SER A 546 18.45 -1.59 10.19
CA SER A 546 18.85 -0.33 9.55
C SER A 546 18.80 0.90 10.47
N ASP A 547 18.22 0.77 11.66
CA ASP A 547 18.03 1.87 12.61
C ASP A 547 19.28 2.15 13.45
N ASN A 548 20.20 2.92 12.88
CA ASN A 548 21.42 3.32 13.58
C ASN A 548 21.19 4.28 14.76
N THR A 549 19.99 4.84 14.91
CA THR A 549 19.68 5.91 15.87
C THR A 549 18.85 5.42 17.07
N GLY A 550 18.18 4.28 16.92
CA GLY A 550 17.15 3.79 17.83
C GLY A 550 15.83 4.58 17.74
N GLU A 551 15.67 5.47 16.75
CA GLU A 551 14.46 6.28 16.59
C GLU A 551 13.28 5.43 16.10
N ASP A 552 13.51 4.51 15.16
CA ASP A 552 12.47 3.62 14.63
C ASP A 552 12.07 2.58 15.66
N ALA A 553 13.03 2.02 16.40
CA ALA A 553 12.77 1.11 17.51
C ALA A 553 11.87 1.79 18.57
N ARG A 554 12.22 3.03 18.98
CA ARG A 554 11.40 3.81 19.93
C ARG A 554 10.03 4.16 19.35
N LEU A 555 9.94 4.47 18.06
CA LEU A 555 8.65 4.76 17.43
C LEU A 555 7.75 3.53 17.41
N PHE A 556 8.27 2.35 17.08
CA PHE A 556 7.54 1.09 17.18
C PHE A 556 7.10 0.81 18.62
N SER A 557 7.98 0.97 19.60
CA SER A 557 7.64 0.84 21.03
C SER A 557 6.45 1.73 21.40
N ARG A 558 6.49 3.00 20.98
CA ARG A 558 5.41 3.97 21.23
C ARG A 558 4.12 3.59 20.52
N MET A 559 4.18 3.11 19.27
CA MET A 559 3.01 2.66 18.51
C MET A 559 2.32 1.45 19.13
N VAL A 560 3.09 0.44 19.57
CA VAL A 560 2.55 -0.75 20.23
C VAL A 560 1.92 -0.38 21.58
N LEU A 561 2.61 0.42 22.40
CA LEU A 561 2.05 0.88 23.68
C LEU A 561 0.81 1.76 23.48
N ALA A 562 0.82 2.62 22.46
CA ALA A 562 -0.33 3.41 22.03
C ALA A 562 -1.53 2.52 21.70
N TYR A 563 -1.31 1.47 20.90
CA TYR A 563 -2.36 0.51 20.55
C TYR A 563 -2.96 -0.15 21.79
N HIS A 564 -2.14 -0.63 22.72
CA HIS A 564 -2.64 -1.22 23.97
C HIS A 564 -3.36 -0.22 24.89
N LEU A 565 -3.04 1.08 24.77
CA LEU A 565 -3.65 2.15 25.59
C LEU A 565 -4.97 2.68 25.04
N GLN A 566 -5.06 2.94 23.74
CA GLN A 566 -6.20 3.62 23.12
C GLN A 566 -6.70 2.93 21.84
N GLY A 567 -6.25 1.70 21.60
CA GLY A 567 -6.56 0.97 20.37
C GLY A 567 -6.02 1.67 19.13
N ASP A 568 -6.83 1.69 18.08
CA ASP A 568 -6.48 2.18 16.76
C ASP A 568 -6.55 3.71 16.57
N LYS A 569 -6.73 4.46 17.66
CA LYS A 569 -7.10 5.88 17.63
C LYS A 569 -5.90 6.84 17.58
N ILE A 570 -4.67 6.34 17.72
CA ILE A 570 -3.47 7.18 17.79
C ILE A 570 -2.72 7.11 16.47
N SER A 571 -2.35 8.28 15.97
CA SER A 571 -1.67 8.42 14.69
C SER A 571 -0.42 9.29 14.80
N PHE A 572 0.72 8.79 14.34
CA PHE A 572 2.05 9.38 14.53
C PHE A 572 2.52 10.18 13.31
N PRO A 573 3.20 11.33 13.47
CA PRO A 573 3.72 12.09 12.34
C PRO A 573 4.66 11.26 11.44
N SER A 574 4.45 11.30 10.13
CA SER A 574 5.13 10.44 9.14
C SER A 574 6.53 10.91 8.72
N ARG A 575 7.28 11.61 9.58
CA ARG A 575 8.32 12.56 9.14
C ARG A 575 9.38 12.00 8.18
N ARG A 576 9.72 10.70 8.15
CA ARG A 576 10.56 10.03 7.12
C ARG A 576 10.39 8.50 6.95
N GLN A 577 9.36 7.89 7.53
CA GLN A 577 9.27 6.42 7.65
C GLN A 577 8.46 5.74 6.53
N SER A 578 8.88 5.87 5.27
CA SER A 578 8.18 5.23 4.14
C SER A 578 8.24 3.70 4.21
N SER A 579 9.37 3.18 4.71
CA SER A 579 9.61 1.76 4.97
C SER A 579 8.52 1.12 5.83
N PHE A 580 7.89 1.85 6.75
CA PHE A 580 6.84 1.31 7.62
C PHE A 580 5.58 0.97 6.83
N VAL A 581 5.26 1.75 5.78
CA VAL A 581 4.10 1.53 4.92
C VAL A 581 4.42 0.46 3.87
N GLU A 582 5.63 0.52 3.31
CA GLU A 582 6.16 -0.44 2.34
C GLU A 582 6.17 -1.86 2.91
N MET A 583 6.65 -2.02 4.14
CA MET A 583 6.64 -3.31 4.87
C MET A 583 5.26 -3.68 5.40
N GLY A 584 4.23 -2.87 5.12
CA GLY A 584 2.87 -3.12 5.54
C GLY A 584 2.69 -3.09 7.06
N LEU A 585 3.40 -2.23 7.79
CA LEU A 585 3.30 -2.09 9.24
C LEU A 585 2.41 -0.93 9.67
N CYS A 586 2.23 0.06 8.80
CA CYS A 586 1.43 1.26 9.11
C CYS A 586 0.58 1.67 7.92
N LYS A 587 -0.67 2.04 8.19
CA LYS A 587 -1.51 2.77 7.24
C LYS A 587 -1.33 4.28 7.38
N LEU A 588 -1.97 5.00 6.46
CA LEU A 588 -1.76 6.41 6.26
C LEU A 588 -3.07 7.15 6.46
N LEU A 589 -3.09 8.08 7.42
CA LEU A 589 -4.25 8.92 7.67
C LEU A 589 -3.95 10.39 7.36
N PRO A 590 -4.79 11.06 6.56
CA PRO A 590 -4.71 12.50 6.42
C PRO A 590 -5.13 13.16 7.73
N HIS A 591 -4.26 14.00 8.27
CA HIS A 591 -4.55 14.81 9.44
C HIS A 591 -5.24 16.12 9.02
N ARG A 592 -6.01 16.73 9.93
CA ARG A 592 -6.78 17.97 9.66
C ARG A 592 -5.93 19.16 9.23
N ASN A 593 -4.62 19.10 9.49
CA ASN A 593 -3.66 20.15 9.18
C ASN A 593 -3.07 20.01 7.77
N GLY A 594 -3.43 18.96 7.02
CA GLY A 594 -2.81 18.59 5.75
C GLY A 594 -1.64 17.61 5.91
N ASP A 595 -1.09 17.47 7.12
CA ASP A 595 -0.05 16.49 7.45
C ASP A 595 -0.56 15.06 7.31
N ILE A 596 0.37 14.11 7.10
CA ILE A 596 0.05 12.70 7.03
C ILE A 596 0.60 12.00 8.25
N HIS A 597 -0.25 11.20 8.89
CA HIS A 597 0.12 10.41 10.04
C HIS A 597 0.12 8.91 9.71
N LEU A 598 1.00 8.18 10.38
CA LEU A 598 1.10 6.73 10.42
C LEU A 598 0.17 6.18 11.49
N VAL A 599 -0.58 5.13 11.17
CA VAL A 599 -1.39 4.40 12.14
C VAL A 599 -1.07 2.92 12.06
N MET A 600 -0.86 2.31 13.23
CA MET A 600 -0.74 0.87 13.40
C MET A 600 -1.97 0.40 14.17
N ASP A 601 -2.94 -0.16 13.46
CA ASP A 601 -4.24 -0.52 14.03
C ASP A 601 -4.67 -1.97 13.80
N GLU A 602 -3.89 -2.74 13.07
CA GLU A 602 -4.19 -4.13 12.75
C GLU A 602 -3.60 -5.08 13.80
N PRO A 603 -4.40 -5.94 14.46
CA PRO A 603 -3.93 -6.73 15.59
C PRO A 603 -2.70 -7.60 15.28
N ILE A 604 -2.69 -8.26 14.11
CA ILE A 604 -1.58 -9.12 13.70
C ILE A 604 -0.29 -8.33 13.43
N VAL A 605 -0.40 -7.06 13.00
CA VAL A 605 0.75 -6.18 12.79
C VAL A 605 1.34 -5.76 14.13
N VAL A 606 0.48 -5.40 15.09
CA VAL A 606 0.91 -5.06 16.45
C VAL A 606 1.60 -6.25 17.12
N ASP A 607 1.03 -7.45 17.01
CA ASP A 607 1.63 -8.68 17.52
C ASP A 607 3.02 -8.92 16.91
N ALA A 608 3.17 -8.78 15.59
CA ALA A 608 4.44 -8.97 14.90
C ALA A 608 5.53 -7.98 15.37
N VAL A 609 5.16 -6.71 15.51
CA VAL A 609 6.08 -5.65 15.98
C VAL A 609 6.45 -5.88 17.45
N GLU A 610 5.48 -6.21 18.30
CA GLU A 610 5.70 -6.52 19.72
C GLU A 610 6.65 -7.71 19.91
N GLU A 611 6.45 -8.81 19.16
CA GLU A 611 7.31 -9.98 19.22
C GLU A 611 8.74 -9.67 18.80
N GLU A 612 8.93 -8.93 17.71
CA GLU A 612 10.26 -8.63 17.21
C GLU A 612 10.99 -7.61 18.08
N LEU A 613 10.31 -6.60 18.64
CA LEU A 613 10.89 -5.69 19.64
C LEU A 613 11.34 -6.44 20.91
N LYS A 614 10.57 -7.44 21.37
CA LYS A 614 10.96 -8.30 22.50
C LYS A 614 12.18 -9.15 22.18
N ALA A 615 12.29 -9.64 20.93
CA ALA A 615 13.38 -10.50 20.49
C ALA A 615 14.68 -9.73 20.23
N SER A 616 14.59 -8.51 19.69
CA SER A 616 15.76 -7.70 19.31
C SER A 616 16.42 -7.01 20.50
N HIS A 617 15.65 -6.69 21.55
CA HIS A 617 16.10 -5.92 22.71
C HIS A 617 16.64 -4.51 22.38
N GLU A 618 16.33 -3.97 21.19
CA GLU A 618 16.82 -2.65 20.73
C GLU A 618 16.30 -1.49 21.59
N ASP A 619 15.10 -1.63 22.17
CA ASP A 619 14.57 -0.70 23.18
C ASP A 619 14.43 -1.39 24.54
N SER A 620 15.48 -1.25 25.36
CA SER A 620 15.52 -1.81 26.72
C SER A 620 14.36 -1.36 27.61
N ALA A 621 13.75 -0.19 27.33
CA ALA A 621 12.65 0.34 28.13
C ALA A 621 11.29 -0.23 27.68
N PHE A 622 11.18 -0.76 26.46
CA PHE A 622 9.91 -1.26 25.91
C PHE A 622 9.33 -2.40 26.75
N SER A 623 10.14 -3.42 27.04
CA SER A 623 9.69 -4.58 27.83
C SER A 623 9.28 -4.18 29.25
N GLU A 624 9.96 -3.19 29.83
CA GLU A 624 9.57 -2.60 31.11
C GLU A 624 8.20 -1.94 30.96
N TYR A 625 8.03 -0.97 30.06
CA TYR A 625 6.76 -0.24 29.88
C TYR A 625 5.56 -1.13 29.53
N LEU A 626 5.78 -2.15 28.71
CA LEU A 626 4.73 -3.10 28.35
C LEU A 626 4.30 -3.95 29.56
N SER A 627 5.27 -4.45 30.33
CA SER A 627 4.99 -5.18 31.56
C SER A 627 4.27 -4.30 32.59
N LEU A 628 4.69 -3.04 32.71
CA LEU A 628 4.05 -2.03 33.57
C LEU A 628 2.61 -1.74 33.16
N LEU A 629 2.33 -1.67 31.85
CA LEU A 629 0.98 -1.50 31.33
C LEU A 629 0.11 -2.69 31.69
N TYR A 630 0.56 -3.92 31.41
CA TYR A 630 -0.20 -5.12 31.74
C TYR A 630 -0.44 -5.28 33.25
N GLN A 631 0.57 -4.95 34.07
CA GLN A 631 0.44 -4.94 35.53
C GLN A 631 -0.61 -3.92 35.99
N SER A 632 -0.55 -2.70 35.45
CA SER A 632 -1.56 -1.66 35.76
C SER A 632 -2.96 -2.15 35.41
N VAL A 633 -3.16 -2.70 34.20
CA VAL A 633 -4.45 -3.24 33.75
C VAL A 633 -4.97 -4.34 34.69
N ALA A 634 -4.10 -5.24 35.12
CA ALA A 634 -4.43 -6.29 36.08
C ALA A 634 -4.82 -5.73 37.46
N ASP A 635 -4.05 -4.77 38.00
CA ASP A 635 -4.26 -4.18 39.32
C ASP A 635 -5.53 -3.32 39.39
N PHE A 636 -5.93 -2.70 38.28
CA PHE A 636 -7.22 -2.02 38.16
C PHE A 636 -8.42 -2.98 37.97
N GLY A 637 -8.19 -4.30 37.96
CA GLY A 637 -9.22 -5.34 37.89
C GLY A 637 -9.91 -5.43 36.53
N VAL A 638 -9.21 -5.05 35.47
CA VAL A 638 -9.75 -4.99 34.11
C VAL A 638 -9.67 -6.37 33.49
N ALA A 639 -10.67 -7.21 33.76
CA ALA A 639 -10.79 -8.49 33.09
C ALA A 639 -11.12 -8.25 31.60
N SER A 640 -10.11 -8.28 30.73
CA SER A 640 -10.27 -8.51 29.29
C SER A 640 -11.38 -7.65 28.64
N THR A 641 -11.25 -6.33 28.65
CA THR A 641 -12.25 -5.47 27.99
C THR A 641 -11.95 -5.37 26.50
N SER A 642 -12.49 -6.30 25.74
CA SER A 642 -12.44 -6.36 24.27
C SER A 642 -13.11 -5.17 23.53
N LYS A 643 -13.48 -4.07 24.22
CA LYS A 643 -14.17 -2.92 23.62
C LYS A 643 -13.94 -1.55 24.28
N GLU A 644 -13.14 -1.42 25.35
CA GLU A 644 -12.89 -0.11 25.99
C GLU A 644 -11.42 0.32 25.85
N ASP A 645 -11.18 1.59 25.57
CA ASP A 645 -9.85 2.19 25.56
C ASP A 645 -9.26 2.07 26.98
N THR A 646 -8.19 1.27 27.13
CA THR A 646 -7.50 1.01 28.40
C THR A 646 -7.20 2.30 29.18
N LEU A 647 -6.72 3.33 28.47
CA LEU A 647 -6.44 4.64 29.04
C LEU A 647 -7.68 5.31 29.63
N GLU A 648 -8.82 5.24 28.95
CA GLU A 648 -10.05 5.84 29.46
C GLU A 648 -10.46 5.21 30.78
N LEU A 649 -10.38 3.88 30.86
CA LEU A 649 -10.69 3.15 32.08
C LEU A 649 -9.72 3.49 33.21
N LEU A 650 -8.41 3.54 32.94
CA LEU A 650 -7.38 3.93 33.92
C LEU A 650 -7.59 5.36 34.44
N VAL A 651 -7.94 6.30 33.57
CA VAL A 651 -8.28 7.68 33.96
C VAL A 651 -9.55 7.72 34.82
N ARG A 652 -10.60 7.00 34.43
CA ARG A 652 -11.85 6.90 35.20
C ARG A 652 -11.60 6.32 36.61
N ARG A 653 -10.80 5.26 36.71
CA ARG A 653 -10.42 4.65 38.00
C ARG A 653 -9.57 5.58 38.86
N SER A 654 -8.67 6.34 38.24
CA SER A 654 -7.87 7.37 38.93
C SER A 654 -8.77 8.38 39.66
N PHE A 655 -9.96 8.70 39.13
CA PHE A 655 -10.88 9.60 39.82
C PHE A 655 -11.44 9.05 41.13
N GLN A 656 -11.63 7.73 41.27
CA GLN A 656 -12.17 7.13 42.49
C GLN A 656 -11.25 7.37 43.70
N ARG A 657 -9.95 7.59 43.47
CA ARG A 657 -8.95 7.92 44.51
C ARG A 657 -9.23 9.28 45.19
N PHE A 658 -10.00 10.15 44.54
CA PHE A 658 -10.43 11.43 45.11
C PHE A 658 -11.77 11.35 45.87
N ASN A 659 -12.33 10.16 46.06
CA ASN A 659 -13.57 9.99 46.81
C ASN A 659 -13.46 10.58 48.22
N GLY A 660 -14.48 11.34 48.63
CA GLY A 660 -14.54 12.02 49.93
C GLY A 660 -13.85 13.39 49.99
N TYR A 661 -13.05 13.77 48.99
CA TYR A 661 -12.46 15.11 48.92
C TYR A 661 -13.52 16.15 48.55
N ARG A 662 -13.44 17.36 49.13
CA ARG A 662 -14.26 18.48 48.64
C ARG A 662 -13.71 18.95 47.30
N LEU A 663 -14.57 19.44 46.41
CA LEU A 663 -14.12 19.90 45.08
C LEU A 663 -13.04 20.99 45.19
N VAL A 664 -13.19 21.92 46.13
CA VAL A 664 -12.18 22.96 46.40
C VAL A 664 -10.80 22.43 46.81
N ASP A 665 -10.72 21.22 47.35
CA ASP A 665 -9.47 20.63 47.83
C ASP A 665 -8.76 19.77 46.76
N LEU A 666 -9.39 19.56 45.60
CA LEU A 666 -8.84 18.73 44.52
C LEU A 666 -7.57 19.40 43.94
N PRO A 667 -6.47 18.64 43.73
CA PRO A 667 -5.20 19.21 43.24
C PRO A 667 -5.34 19.99 41.93
N PHE A 668 -6.09 19.46 40.97
CA PHE A 668 -6.30 20.06 39.64
C PHE A 668 -7.28 21.26 39.63
N LEU A 669 -7.83 21.65 40.78
CA LEU A 669 -8.66 22.85 40.95
C LEU A 669 -7.96 23.96 41.76
N ARG A 670 -6.72 23.73 42.20
CA ARG A 670 -5.97 24.72 42.98
C ARG A 670 -5.69 25.98 42.16
N GLY A 671 -5.81 27.14 42.82
CA GLY A 671 -5.53 28.45 42.20
C GLY A 671 -6.65 28.98 41.29
N VAL A 672 -7.78 28.27 41.19
CA VAL A 672 -8.92 28.68 40.38
C VAL A 672 -9.98 29.34 41.28
N THR A 673 -10.59 30.42 40.80
CA THR A 673 -11.75 31.01 41.50
C THR A 673 -12.97 30.13 41.22
N LEU A 674 -13.42 29.36 42.22
CA LEU A 674 -14.48 28.39 42.06
C LEU A 674 -15.86 28.94 42.44
N PRO A 675 -16.94 28.46 41.79
CA PRO A 675 -18.32 28.70 42.20
C PRO A 675 -18.60 28.28 43.65
N ALA A 676 -19.58 28.93 44.28
CA ALA A 676 -19.94 28.67 45.68
C ALA A 676 -20.30 27.19 45.96
N TRP A 677 -20.89 26.52 44.97
CA TRP A 677 -21.29 25.12 45.11
C TRP A 677 -20.09 24.17 45.28
N CYS A 678 -18.92 24.49 44.71
CA CYS A 678 -17.71 23.66 44.82
C CYS A 678 -17.13 23.59 46.24
N TYR A 679 -17.44 24.55 47.11
CA TYR A 679 -16.97 24.54 48.50
C TYR A 679 -17.74 23.56 49.39
N THR A 680 -18.92 23.12 48.94
CA THR A 680 -19.85 22.30 49.74
C THR A 680 -19.99 20.88 49.22
N LEU A 681 -19.66 20.63 47.95
CA LEU A 681 -19.76 19.31 47.35
C LEU A 681 -18.49 18.49 47.56
N GLN A 682 -18.69 17.20 47.78
CA GLN A 682 -17.64 16.19 47.76
C GLN A 682 -17.60 15.50 46.40
N PHE A 683 -16.38 15.19 45.95
CA PHE A 683 -16.14 14.29 44.85
C PHE A 683 -16.42 12.86 45.33
N GLN A 684 -17.34 12.16 44.66
CA GLN A 684 -17.69 10.79 45.01
C GLN A 684 -18.14 10.02 43.76
N ILE A 685 -17.44 8.93 43.46
CA ILE A 685 -17.75 7.96 42.41
C ILE A 685 -17.65 6.56 43.01
N ASP A 686 -18.78 6.04 43.46
CA ASP A 686 -18.89 4.74 44.12
C ASP A 686 -18.74 3.58 43.12
N SER A 687 -19.20 3.79 41.88
CA SER A 687 -19.14 2.76 40.82
C SER A 687 -19.06 3.38 39.43
N ILE A 688 -18.39 2.66 38.52
CA ILE A 688 -18.18 3.05 37.12
C ILE A 688 -18.63 1.88 36.27
N ASN A 689 -19.59 2.11 35.36
CA ASN A 689 -20.12 1.05 34.51
C ASN A 689 -20.88 1.64 33.32
N THR A 690 -21.16 0.80 32.33
CA THR A 690 -22.18 1.09 31.32
C THR A 690 -23.57 1.16 31.96
N ALA A 691 -24.54 1.79 31.29
CA ALA A 691 -25.92 1.79 31.77
C ALA A 691 -26.43 0.35 31.98
N LYS A 692 -26.14 -0.58 31.07
CA LYS A 692 -26.50 -1.99 31.25
C LYS A 692 -25.91 -2.60 32.52
N GLY A 693 -24.64 -2.32 32.82
CA GLY A 693 -24.00 -2.82 34.04
C GLY A 693 -24.53 -2.21 35.34
N PHE A 694 -25.22 -1.07 35.26
CA PHE A 694 -26.00 -0.52 36.38
C PHE A 694 -27.44 -1.08 36.48
N GLY A 695 -27.83 -2.01 35.61
CA GLY A 695 -29.14 -2.67 35.63
C GLY A 695 -30.20 -2.07 34.71
N TYR A 696 -29.84 -1.11 33.85
CA TYR A 696 -30.78 -0.55 32.88
C TYR A 696 -31.01 -1.53 31.72
N THR A 697 -32.27 -1.83 31.42
CA THR A 697 -32.67 -2.90 30.47
C THR A 697 -32.69 -2.47 29.01
N ALA A 698 -32.70 -1.16 28.73
CA ALA A 698 -32.60 -0.64 27.38
C ALA A 698 -31.22 -0.92 26.76
N ILE A 699 -31.10 -0.73 25.44
CA ILE A 699 -29.87 -1.01 24.67
C ILE A 699 -29.28 0.30 24.12
N GLY A 700 -27.96 0.41 24.11
CA GLY A 700 -27.21 1.53 23.52
C GLY A 700 -27.60 2.89 24.09
N ALA A 701 -27.73 3.90 23.23
CA ALA A 701 -28.04 5.28 23.62
C ALA A 701 -29.33 5.44 24.44
N ARG A 702 -30.31 4.52 24.32
CA ARG A 702 -31.52 4.56 25.16
C ARG A 702 -31.26 4.12 26.60
N ALA A 703 -30.31 3.21 26.82
CA ALA A 703 -29.87 2.85 28.17
C ALA A 703 -29.21 4.06 28.85
N ASP A 704 -28.37 4.76 28.09
CA ASP A 704 -27.70 5.97 28.56
C ASP A 704 -28.68 7.10 28.86
N LEU A 705 -29.70 7.29 28.01
CA LEU A 705 -30.79 8.24 28.26
C LEU A 705 -31.49 7.96 29.59
N ALA A 706 -31.81 6.69 29.87
CA ALA A 706 -32.46 6.30 31.12
C ALA A 706 -31.58 6.64 32.34
N PHE A 707 -30.28 6.34 32.26
CA PHE A 707 -29.31 6.72 33.29
C PHE A 707 -29.26 8.24 33.52
N LEU A 708 -29.12 9.01 32.43
CA LEU A 708 -29.03 10.48 32.50
C LEU A 708 -30.35 11.11 33.01
N THR A 709 -31.49 10.46 32.75
CA THR A 709 -32.81 10.90 33.25
C THR A 709 -32.98 10.63 34.74
N GLU A 710 -32.60 9.43 35.21
CA GLU A 710 -32.74 9.03 36.62
C GLU A 710 -31.77 9.79 37.54
N ARG A 711 -30.63 10.21 37.00
CA ARG A 711 -29.56 10.93 37.71
C ARG A 711 -29.10 10.19 38.98
N PRO A 712 -28.68 8.92 38.87
CA PRO A 712 -28.22 8.18 40.04
C PRO A 712 -26.96 8.86 40.60
N PRO A 713 -26.95 9.25 41.89
CA PRO A 713 -25.81 9.95 42.47
C PRO A 713 -24.61 9.01 42.58
N ASN A 714 -23.41 9.59 42.47
CA ASN A 714 -22.12 8.92 42.67
C ASN A 714 -21.85 7.72 41.75
N LYS A 715 -22.61 7.54 40.67
CA LYS A 715 -22.35 6.54 39.64
C LYS A 715 -21.83 7.24 38.40
N MET A 716 -20.72 6.77 37.84
CA MET A 716 -20.19 7.26 36.58
C MET A 716 -20.61 6.33 35.44
N LEU A 717 -21.39 6.87 34.51
CA LEU A 717 -21.75 6.23 33.26
C LEU A 717 -20.56 6.19 32.32
N ILE A 718 -20.23 4.99 31.85
CA ILE A 718 -19.47 4.75 30.64
C ILE A 718 -20.46 4.81 29.49
N ALA A 719 -20.42 5.90 28.75
CA ALA A 719 -21.38 6.13 27.68
C ALA A 719 -21.17 5.14 26.52
N CYS A 720 -22.27 4.61 25.98
CA CYS A 720 -22.26 3.90 24.71
C CYS A 720 -22.19 4.90 23.55
N SER A 721 -21.92 4.41 22.33
CA SER A 721 -21.84 5.26 21.14
C SER A 721 -23.09 6.15 20.98
N GLY A 722 -22.86 7.47 20.90
CA GLY A 722 -23.91 8.49 20.72
C GLY A 722 -24.25 9.31 21.97
N ALA A 723 -23.90 8.85 23.18
CA ALA A 723 -23.94 9.65 24.39
C ALA A 723 -22.57 10.29 24.63
N CYS A 724 -22.41 11.59 24.34
CA CYS A 724 -21.29 12.35 24.90
C CYS A 724 -21.71 12.93 26.24
N PRO A 725 -20.86 13.02 27.28
CA PRO A 725 -19.40 12.75 27.35
C PRO A 725 -18.93 11.28 27.50
N HIS A 726 -17.61 11.03 27.37
CA HIS A 726 -16.93 9.74 27.64
C HIS A 726 -17.20 9.21 29.07
N GLY A 727 -17.43 10.11 30.03
CA GLY A 727 -17.91 9.75 31.37
C GLY A 727 -18.88 10.80 31.89
N SER A 728 -19.95 10.38 32.56
CA SER A 728 -20.94 11.28 33.16
C SER A 728 -21.37 10.80 34.55
N TRP A 729 -21.46 11.69 35.52
CA TRP A 729 -21.97 11.36 36.86
C TRP A 729 -22.74 12.53 37.48
N PHE A 730 -23.52 12.24 38.52
CA PHE A 730 -24.27 13.24 39.27
C PHE A 730 -23.80 13.29 40.72
N PHE A 731 -23.73 14.49 41.28
CA PHE A 731 -23.45 14.68 42.70
C PHE A 731 -24.67 14.30 43.55
N SER A 732 -24.47 14.10 44.85
CA SER A 732 -25.50 13.63 45.80
C SER A 732 -26.82 14.42 45.77
N ASN A 733 -26.77 15.73 45.48
CA ASN A 733 -27.95 16.59 45.40
C ASN A 733 -28.64 16.62 44.02
N ARG A 734 -28.10 15.90 43.02
CA ARG A 734 -28.58 15.77 41.63
C ARG A 734 -28.78 17.08 40.86
N ARG A 735 -28.36 18.22 41.42
CA ARG A 735 -28.43 19.55 40.79
C ARG A 735 -27.13 19.93 40.09
N TYR A 736 -26.06 19.22 40.39
CA TYR A 736 -24.77 19.37 39.74
C TYR A 736 -24.37 18.02 39.15
N ALA A 737 -23.64 18.09 38.06
CA ALA A 737 -23.09 16.92 37.39
C ALA A 737 -21.58 17.07 37.23
N GLY A 738 -20.91 15.97 36.95
CA GLY A 738 -19.56 16.00 36.44
C GLY A 738 -19.46 15.20 35.16
N SER A 739 -18.55 15.62 34.30
CA SER A 739 -18.31 15.01 33.01
C SER A 739 -16.83 14.87 32.72
N LEU A 740 -16.52 13.86 31.90
CA LEU A 740 -15.17 13.51 31.52
C LEU A 740 -15.09 13.38 29.99
N ALA A 741 -14.15 14.10 29.39
CA ALA A 741 -13.75 13.91 28.02
C ALA A 741 -12.26 13.57 27.96
N ILE A 742 -11.93 12.47 27.31
CA ILE A 742 -10.55 12.00 27.20
C ILE A 742 -10.19 12.00 25.72
N GLN A 743 -9.04 12.56 25.39
CA GLN A 743 -8.47 12.51 24.07
C GLN A 743 -6.97 12.31 24.20
N PHE A 744 -6.46 11.41 23.38
CA PHE A 744 -5.07 11.02 23.42
C PHE A 744 -4.52 11.01 22.00
N TYR A 745 -3.39 11.67 21.83
CA TYR A 745 -2.72 11.86 20.55
C TYR A 745 -1.23 11.63 20.76
N SER A 746 -0.52 11.28 19.69
CA SER A 746 0.94 11.14 19.73
C SER A 746 1.67 12.47 19.54
N SER A 747 1.00 13.50 19.00
CA SER A 747 1.56 14.83 18.71
C SER A 747 0.58 15.94 19.07
N ARG A 748 1.05 17.19 19.06
CA ARG A 748 0.21 18.34 19.45
C ARG A 748 -0.92 18.56 18.44
N LEU A 749 -2.11 18.90 18.95
CA LEU A 749 -3.28 19.19 18.13
C LEU A 749 -3.31 20.63 17.64
N ALA A 750 -3.70 20.87 16.39
CA ALA A 750 -4.03 22.22 15.95
C ALA A 750 -5.15 22.85 16.79
N GLY A 751 -5.03 24.15 17.04
CA GLY A 751 -5.90 24.90 17.96
C GLY A 751 -7.41 24.80 17.72
N ARG A 752 -7.85 24.61 16.47
CA ARG A 752 -9.28 24.51 16.12
C ARG A 752 -9.97 23.25 16.66
N VAL A 753 -9.22 22.23 17.10
CA VAL A 753 -9.81 21.01 17.68
C VAL A 753 -10.47 21.30 19.04
N ASN A 754 -9.99 22.32 19.77
CA ASN A 754 -10.47 22.68 21.11
C ASN A 754 -11.94 23.09 21.18
N GLU A 755 -12.45 23.83 20.19
CA GLU A 755 -13.85 24.28 20.19
C GLU A 755 -14.84 23.10 20.13
N SER A 756 -14.48 22.03 19.42
CA SER A 756 -15.31 20.81 19.37
C SER A 756 -15.28 20.03 20.70
N ILE A 757 -14.15 20.10 21.42
CA ILE A 757 -13.96 19.46 22.72
C ILE A 757 -14.84 20.11 23.78
N GLU A 758 -14.93 21.44 23.77
CA GLU A 758 -15.78 22.22 24.70
C GLU A 758 -17.28 21.96 24.55
N TYR A 759 -17.72 21.26 23.50
CA TYR A 759 -19.11 20.83 23.39
C TYR A 759 -19.30 19.35 23.74
N SER A 760 -18.28 18.52 23.54
CA SER A 760 -18.37 17.07 23.77
C SER A 760 -18.38 16.68 25.25
N SER A 761 -17.89 17.53 26.15
CA SER A 761 -17.98 17.25 27.59
C SER A 761 -19.20 17.85 28.29
N ASP A 762 -20.11 18.53 27.58
CA ASP A 762 -21.29 19.12 28.21
C ASP A 762 -22.42 18.08 28.27
N ILE A 763 -22.76 17.60 29.47
CA ILE A 763 -23.86 16.64 29.67
C ILE A 763 -25.19 17.22 29.18
N ARG A 764 -25.39 18.54 29.22
CA ARG A 764 -26.62 19.17 28.71
C ARG A 764 -26.73 19.04 27.20
N ARG A 765 -25.64 18.74 26.50
CA ARG A 765 -25.56 18.52 25.06
C ARG A 765 -25.52 17.04 24.67
N SER A 766 -25.68 16.09 25.59
CA SER A 766 -25.75 14.66 25.27
C SER A 766 -26.77 14.38 24.16
N PHE A 767 -26.44 13.45 23.26
CA PHE A 767 -27.22 13.10 22.07
C PHE A 767 -27.34 14.20 20.99
N SER A 768 -26.59 15.30 21.12
CA SER A 768 -26.56 16.36 20.09
C SER A 768 -25.76 15.91 18.86
N PRO A 769 -26.15 16.34 17.64
CA PRO A 769 -25.36 16.08 16.43
C PRO A 769 -23.95 16.71 16.45
N TYR A 770 -23.70 17.68 17.35
CA TYR A 770 -22.39 18.32 17.51
C TYR A 770 -21.40 17.55 18.38
N CYS A 771 -21.80 16.40 18.94
CA CYS A 771 -20.98 15.58 19.84
C CYS A 771 -19.84 14.80 19.14
N GLY A 772 -19.34 15.28 18.00
CA GLY A 772 -18.10 14.81 17.38
C GLY A 772 -18.17 13.47 16.64
N TYR A 773 -19.27 12.72 16.75
CA TYR A 773 -19.47 11.50 15.96
C TYR A 773 -20.05 11.82 14.59
N SER A 774 -19.34 11.42 13.54
CA SER A 774 -19.84 11.48 12.18
C SER A 774 -21.12 10.63 12.08
N SER A 775 -22.12 11.17 11.38
CA SER A 775 -23.45 10.60 11.12
C SER A 775 -23.46 9.23 10.41
N ARG A 776 -22.32 8.54 10.30
CA ARG A 776 -22.15 7.35 9.45
C ARG A 776 -22.60 6.02 10.08
N SER A 777 -22.71 5.92 11.40
CA SER A 777 -22.88 4.61 12.08
C SER A 777 -24.31 4.24 12.51
N LEU A 778 -25.31 5.11 12.37
CA LEU A 778 -26.67 4.82 12.86
C LEU A 778 -27.65 4.78 11.68
N LYS A 779 -27.61 3.70 10.90
CA LYS A 779 -28.57 3.46 9.82
C LYS A 779 -29.88 2.81 10.31
N ASP A 780 -29.89 2.11 11.46
CA ASP A 780 -31.02 1.25 11.86
C ASP A 780 -31.50 1.42 13.32
N GLY A 781 -31.43 2.62 13.90
CA GLY A 781 -31.95 2.92 15.25
C GLY A 781 -32.96 4.06 15.29
N PRO A 782 -33.72 4.25 16.40
CA PRO A 782 -34.45 5.50 16.62
C PRO A 782 -33.47 6.65 16.43
N SER A 783 -33.90 7.69 15.70
CA SER A 783 -32.96 8.73 15.33
C SER A 783 -32.39 9.35 16.61
N LEU A 784 -31.08 9.63 16.67
CA LEU A 784 -30.50 10.32 17.84
C LEU A 784 -31.25 11.62 18.17
N LYS A 785 -31.97 12.20 17.20
CA LYS A 785 -32.87 13.32 17.41
C LYS A 785 -34.04 12.99 18.34
N ASP A 786 -34.62 11.80 18.25
CA ASP A 786 -35.70 11.36 19.13
C ASP A 786 -35.18 11.20 20.56
N ILE A 787 -34.05 10.51 20.73
CA ILE A 787 -33.39 10.34 22.03
C ILE A 787 -33.00 11.71 22.62
N ARG A 788 -32.55 12.64 21.77
CA ARG A 788 -32.24 14.01 22.18
C ARG A 788 -33.49 14.76 22.64
N SER A 789 -34.60 14.66 21.91
CA SER A 789 -35.88 15.26 22.31
C SER A 789 -36.32 14.71 23.67
N ASP A 790 -36.30 13.39 23.83
CA ASP A 790 -36.65 12.73 25.09
C ASP A 790 -35.74 13.21 26.25
N PHE A 791 -34.45 13.43 25.98
CA PHE A 791 -33.52 13.96 26.96
C PHE A 791 -33.82 15.41 27.35
N GLU A 792 -34.19 16.27 26.40
CA GLU A 792 -34.61 17.65 26.66
C GLU A 792 -35.93 17.67 27.45
N ASP A 793 -36.87 16.81 27.09
CA ASP A 793 -38.18 16.67 27.75
C ASP A 793 -38.06 16.13 29.18
N SER A 794 -37.01 15.35 29.48
CA SER A 794 -36.71 14.87 30.84
C SER A 794 -36.40 16.00 31.84
N ARG A 795 -36.16 17.22 31.34
CA ARG A 795 -35.70 18.40 32.09
C ARG A 795 -34.33 18.26 32.76
N THR A 796 -33.66 17.12 32.66
CA THR A 796 -32.29 16.94 33.18
C THR A 796 -31.37 18.06 32.72
N PRO A 797 -31.30 18.45 31.43
CA PRO A 797 -30.42 19.53 30.98
C PRO A 797 -30.72 20.87 31.65
N SER A 798 -32.00 21.22 31.81
CA SER A 798 -32.43 22.50 32.40
C SER A 798 -32.36 22.53 33.92
N ASP A 799 -32.38 21.37 34.58
CA ASP A 799 -32.33 21.25 36.03
C ASP A 799 -30.91 21.43 36.60
N LEU A 800 -29.88 21.21 35.78
CA LEU A 800 -28.48 21.33 36.18
C LEU A 800 -28.10 22.79 36.42
N ARG A 801 -27.52 23.05 37.59
CA ARG A 801 -27.10 24.39 38.05
C ARG A 801 -25.61 24.66 37.86
N GLY A 802 -24.86 23.64 37.47
CA GLY A 802 -23.44 23.70 37.17
C GLY A 802 -22.87 22.31 36.93
N THR A 803 -21.79 22.26 36.14
CA THR A 803 -21.12 21.02 35.76
C THR A 803 -19.62 21.13 36.01
N LEU A 804 -19.01 20.12 36.64
CA LEU A 804 -17.56 19.95 36.66
C LEU A 804 -17.13 19.18 35.41
N ARG A 805 -16.49 19.87 34.46
CA ARG A 805 -16.16 19.35 33.13
C ARG A 805 -14.67 19.12 33.04
N ILE A 806 -14.25 17.87 33.00
CA ILE A 806 -12.83 17.50 33.00
C ILE A 806 -12.42 17.01 31.61
N HIS A 807 -11.43 17.68 31.04
CA HIS A 807 -10.85 17.39 29.75
C HIS A 807 -9.44 16.86 29.95
N VAL A 808 -9.20 15.62 29.58
CA VAL A 808 -7.87 15.00 29.58
C VAL A 808 -7.41 14.93 28.14
N VAL A 809 -6.43 15.76 27.76
CA VAL A 809 -5.92 15.90 26.39
C VAL A 809 -4.39 15.81 26.40
N PHE A 810 -3.84 14.70 25.93
CA PHE A 810 -2.38 14.53 25.77
C PHE A 810 -1.97 14.55 24.29
N PRO A 811 -0.81 15.12 23.89
CA PRO A 811 0.18 15.79 24.73
C PRO A 811 -0.25 17.19 25.21
N ASN A 812 -0.73 18.02 24.28
CA ASN A 812 -1.20 19.40 24.44
C ASN A 812 -1.89 19.87 23.13
N ALA A 813 -2.75 20.88 23.19
CA ALA A 813 -3.20 21.61 22.00
C ALA A 813 -2.25 22.79 21.68
N GLU A 814 -1.97 23.05 20.40
CA GLU A 814 -0.99 24.02 19.87
C GLU A 814 -1.36 25.49 20.18
N SER A 815 -2.64 25.82 20.27
CA SER A 815 -3.08 27.16 20.64
C SER A 815 -3.43 27.22 22.12
N ARG A 816 -2.56 27.83 22.93
CA ARG A 816 -2.72 28.10 24.38
C ARG A 816 -3.47 27.00 25.14
N THR A 817 -2.73 26.19 25.90
CA THR A 817 -3.29 25.33 26.94
C THR A 817 -4.45 26.05 27.65
N PRO A 818 -5.71 25.62 27.45
CA PRO A 818 -6.82 26.27 28.12
C PRO A 818 -6.59 26.12 29.61
N ALA A 819 -6.57 27.24 30.33
CA ALA A 819 -6.40 27.18 31.78
C ALA A 819 -7.68 26.59 32.39
N THR A 820 -7.54 25.83 33.46
CA THR A 820 -8.68 25.48 34.31
C THR A 820 -9.37 26.78 34.75
N HIS A 821 -10.67 26.90 34.50
CA HIS A 821 -11.42 28.13 34.76
C HIS A 821 -12.88 27.84 35.11
N ALA A 822 -13.49 28.77 35.84
CA ALA A 822 -14.93 28.79 36.04
C ALA A 822 -15.58 29.65 34.94
N TRP A 823 -16.62 29.12 34.31
CA TRP A 823 -17.40 29.80 33.29
C TRP A 823 -18.81 30.06 33.83
N ARG A 824 -19.30 31.30 33.70
CA ARG A 824 -20.66 31.69 34.08
C ARG A 824 -21.45 32.09 32.86
N GLU A 825 -22.54 31.39 32.59
CA GLU A 825 -23.47 31.73 31.53
C GLU A 825 -24.28 32.98 31.91
N HIS A 826 -24.17 34.05 31.13
CA HIS A 826 -24.81 35.33 31.44
C HIS A 826 -26.35 35.27 31.48
N VAL A 827 -26.96 34.37 30.71
CA VAL A 827 -28.42 34.29 30.55
C VAL A 827 -29.06 33.45 31.65
N THR A 828 -28.50 32.28 31.94
CA THR A 828 -29.08 31.31 32.89
C THR A 828 -28.51 31.47 34.30
N GLY A 829 -27.36 32.15 34.43
CA GLY A 829 -26.59 32.22 35.67
C GLY A 829 -25.92 30.91 36.06
N ILE A 830 -25.90 29.90 35.19
CA ILE A 830 -25.26 28.61 35.44
C ILE A 830 -23.75 28.80 35.51
N GLU A 831 -23.11 28.16 36.48
CA GLU A 831 -21.67 28.22 36.69
C GLU A 831 -21.04 26.83 36.52
N ASP A 832 -20.32 26.65 35.42
CA ASP A 832 -19.54 25.43 35.15
C ASP A 832 -18.07 25.63 35.54
N VAL A 833 -17.41 24.52 35.88
CA VAL A 833 -15.96 24.49 36.11
C VAL A 833 -15.33 23.64 35.03
N MET A 834 -14.51 24.25 34.19
CA MET A 834 -13.77 23.59 33.11
C MET A 834 -12.36 23.28 33.59
N VAL A 835 -11.98 22.01 33.60
CA VAL A 835 -10.64 21.53 33.95
C VAL A 835 -9.97 20.96 32.72
N TYR A 836 -8.75 21.40 32.43
CA TYR A 836 -7.95 20.86 31.33
C TYR A 836 -6.69 20.23 31.91
N ILE A 837 -6.53 18.94 31.64
CA ILE A 837 -5.39 18.11 32.03
C ILE A 837 -4.63 17.74 30.75
N ASN A 838 -3.33 17.94 30.77
CA ASN A 838 -2.40 17.62 29.68
C ASN A 838 -1.02 17.25 30.24
N LEU A 839 0.00 17.07 29.40
CA LEU A 839 1.32 16.63 29.90
C LEU A 839 1.97 17.59 30.91
N LEU A 840 1.66 18.88 30.86
CA LEU A 840 2.26 19.90 31.75
C LEU A 840 1.68 19.86 33.16
N ASN A 841 0.43 19.42 33.33
CA ASN A 841 -0.26 19.42 34.61
C ASN A 841 -0.91 18.06 34.96
N MET A 842 -0.58 16.97 34.25
CA MET A 842 -1.11 15.65 34.56
C MET A 842 -0.73 15.14 35.96
N ASP A 843 0.31 15.70 36.57
CA ASP A 843 0.69 15.41 37.95
C ASP A 843 -0.42 15.79 38.95
N ASP A 844 -1.31 16.72 38.59
CA ASP A 844 -2.47 17.09 39.40
C ASP A 844 -3.59 16.04 39.33
N LEU A 845 -3.76 15.38 38.19
CA LEU A 845 -4.73 14.30 38.01
C LEU A 845 -4.19 12.96 38.56
N PHE A 846 -2.96 12.62 38.20
CA PHE A 846 -2.24 11.43 38.68
C PHE A 846 -1.44 11.77 39.94
N TYR A 847 -2.14 12.34 40.92
CA TYR A 847 -1.53 12.84 42.14
C TYR A 847 -0.99 11.69 43.01
N GLU A 848 0.32 11.72 43.28
CA GLU A 848 1.03 10.71 44.05
C GLU A 848 0.92 10.90 45.58
N GLY A 849 0.31 12.01 46.03
CA GLY A 849 0.11 12.26 47.46
C GLY A 849 -1.02 11.45 48.09
N ILE A 850 -1.80 10.71 47.29
CA ILE A 850 -2.79 9.73 47.76
C ILE A 850 -2.11 8.37 47.82
N SER A 851 -2.08 7.73 48.98
CA SER A 851 -1.30 6.51 49.23
C SER A 851 -1.80 5.29 48.45
N GLU A 852 -3.09 5.24 48.12
CA GLU A 852 -3.67 4.16 47.32
C GLU A 852 -3.12 4.21 45.89
N GLN A 853 -2.57 3.08 45.41
CA GLN A 853 -2.10 2.90 44.02
C GLN A 853 -1.08 3.97 43.57
N LYS A 854 -0.24 4.46 44.50
CA LYS A 854 0.76 5.49 44.21
C LYS A 854 1.71 5.09 43.09
N ASP A 855 2.22 3.85 43.14
CA ASP A 855 3.18 3.35 42.17
C ASP A 855 2.54 3.25 40.78
N ASP A 856 1.31 2.74 40.67
CA ASP A 856 0.54 2.67 39.41
C ASP A 856 0.38 4.04 38.74
N MET A 857 0.19 5.11 39.51
CA MET A 857 0.12 6.48 38.98
C MET A 857 1.46 6.99 38.46
N ALA A 858 2.54 6.71 39.18
CA ALA A 858 3.88 7.07 38.73
C ALA A 858 4.19 6.35 37.40
N LEU A 859 3.78 5.10 37.28
CA LEU A 859 3.95 4.27 36.08
C LEU A 859 3.10 4.78 34.91
N LEU A 860 1.81 5.02 35.12
CA LEU A 860 0.91 5.55 34.08
C LEU A 860 1.39 6.89 33.53
N LYS A 861 1.91 7.77 34.40
CA LYS A 861 2.53 9.03 33.99
C LYS A 861 3.75 8.83 33.10
N LYS A 862 4.66 7.94 33.49
CA LYS A 862 5.86 7.65 32.69
C LYS A 862 5.46 7.10 31.31
N LEU A 863 4.48 6.20 31.28
CA LEU A 863 3.97 5.62 30.04
C LEU A 863 3.32 6.66 29.11
N ILE A 864 2.42 7.49 29.64
CA ILE A 864 1.78 8.58 28.89
C ILE A 864 2.84 9.54 28.33
N ARG A 865 3.84 9.91 29.15
CA ARG A 865 4.97 10.74 28.70
C ARG A 865 5.74 10.06 27.57
N PHE A 866 6.05 8.78 27.70
CA PHE A 866 6.81 8.03 26.70
C PHE A 866 6.08 7.97 25.35
N VAL A 867 4.78 7.64 25.35
CA VAL A 867 4.00 7.58 24.11
C VAL A 867 3.86 8.95 23.44
N CYS A 868 3.72 10.01 24.23
CA CYS A 868 3.53 11.38 23.74
C CYS A 868 4.83 12.20 23.57
N GLN A 869 6.00 11.65 23.84
CA GLN A 869 7.29 12.34 23.68
C GLN A 869 7.62 12.50 22.19
N GLU A 870 7.72 13.74 21.70
CA GLU A 870 8.32 14.03 20.39
C GLU A 870 9.84 14.01 20.46
#